data_AF-A0A5C9CBC3-F1
#
_entry.id   AF-A0A5C9CBC3-F1
#
_cell.length_a   1.000
_cell.length_b   1.000
_cell.length_c   1.000
_cell.angle_alpha   90.00
_cell.angle_beta   90.00
_cell.angle_gamma   90.00
#
_symmetry.space_group_name_H-M   'P 1'
#
loop_
_entity.id
_entity.type
_entity.pdbx_description
1 polymer ?
#
loop_
_entity_poly.entity_id
_entity_poly.type
_entity_poly.pdbx_seq_one_letter_code
_entity_poly.pdbx_strand_id
1 'polypeptide(L)'
;MVMGSSYVGGLVGTGTANLTIANSYATGNVAGNGFYHGGLVGRNYGTISSSYATGAVNSNDIAGGLVGVNDGTISNSYATGVVNGGIVGGLVGENSGTVNNSYATGRVNGSSYVGGLVGRNSRTVSNSYWDIGSSGQTSSAGGLGLTSAEMQQMSKFAGFDFAGTWIIYEGHTSPLLRSFMKPLTVGNPTKNYDGLTAGNSAFGLPADHIFGTLTYTGSANGAIIPGTYTATGLNGLYSDQQGYAITFVDGALTVNPRPLTVSGITADAKVYDATTAATLNIGTASFSGILPGDTVSITPGAITGAFADKNAGSNKAINLSGVSLSGTNASYYTLNGVLSANITPKPLSSGISVVEKVYDGKTNATLSNNGVPALLAAQAPGTGTTADGKPYTGDAVSFRGSATGTYNDKNVAEATTVYLDGLVLGGAERGNYSIQREVAGTISPKEVTIDLKIVPRVKTYDGTTTVTVDAYQWFNNASEPWANYMAPASFYTNGLVSSVDQFQSATGTGNFNSKDVATANQITLTSIAFNNYDGNAGRMAYGSNYHLIPGPGTTYFNATGVQTGVQTVPKITPKALTASVAASNKVYVGSTVAAPILTITGGLVGTETLSASGTATFNSKDVATANLVTVNSTTLADGSNGGLAGNYSLASGQTAAASITPANITLTGLTASNKTYDGGTTATVTGTAAVTALAGDSVSVSGTASGAFADKNVGTAKAVNISGLSLSGADASNYTIAPLTADIAQLPSVSWTGGSTGNWSDSANWAGGITPNLANVAAVVIPA
;
A
#
# COMPACT_ATOMS: atom_id res chain seq x y z
N MET A 1 -54.25 -55.34 30.34
CA MET A 1 -55.31 -55.96 31.17
C MET A 1 -56.24 -56.72 30.24
N VAL A 2 -56.54 -57.98 30.54
CA VAL A 2 -57.47 -58.83 29.78
C VAL A 2 -58.78 -58.95 30.57
N MET A 3 -59.91 -58.64 29.94
CA MET A 3 -61.23 -58.70 30.55
C MET A 3 -62.13 -59.70 29.82
N GLY A 4 -62.83 -60.55 30.56
CA GLY A 4 -63.77 -61.52 29.98
C GLY A 4 -64.80 -62.02 30.99
N SER A 5 -65.79 -62.78 30.52
CA SER A 5 -66.83 -63.34 31.38
C SER A 5 -66.45 -64.71 31.95
N SER A 6 -65.90 -65.65 31.19
CA SER A 6 -65.46 -66.95 31.69
C SER A 6 -64.29 -67.49 30.86
N TYR A 7 -63.49 -68.40 31.44
CA TYR A 7 -62.31 -68.99 30.82
C TYR A 7 -61.33 -67.91 30.35
N VAL A 8 -60.87 -67.05 31.26
CA VAL A 8 -60.03 -65.90 30.91
C VAL A 8 -58.59 -66.21 31.28
N GLY A 9 -57.70 -66.19 30.28
CA GLY A 9 -56.26 -66.27 30.46
C GLY A 9 -55.57 -65.06 29.88
N GLY A 10 -54.41 -64.67 30.43
CA GLY A 10 -53.59 -63.62 29.84
C GLY A 10 -53.06 -63.98 28.44
N LEU A 11 -52.94 -65.28 28.14
CA LEU A 11 -52.52 -65.80 26.84
C LEU A 11 -53.61 -66.68 26.19
N VAL A 12 -54.20 -67.62 26.92
CA VAL A 12 -55.19 -68.56 26.37
C VAL A 12 -56.40 -68.70 27.29
N GLY A 13 -57.62 -68.59 26.75
CA GLY A 13 -58.84 -68.83 27.53
C GLY A 13 -59.01 -70.29 27.93
N THR A 14 -59.11 -71.19 26.95
CA THR A 14 -59.18 -72.65 27.16
C THR A 14 -58.21 -73.38 26.22
N GLY A 15 -57.36 -74.24 26.76
CA GLY A 15 -56.50 -75.13 26.00
C GLY A 15 -57.16 -76.45 25.65
N THR A 16 -56.74 -77.09 24.57
CA THR A 16 -57.13 -78.49 24.25
C THR A 16 -56.03 -79.46 24.70
N ALA A 17 -56.28 -80.76 24.64
CA ALA A 17 -55.30 -81.78 25.04
C ALA A 17 -53.97 -81.71 24.28
N ASN A 18 -53.98 -81.20 23.04
CA ASN A 18 -52.78 -81.04 22.21
C ASN A 18 -52.09 -79.67 22.38
N LEU A 19 -52.63 -78.78 23.23
CA LEU A 19 -52.02 -77.48 23.48
C LEU A 19 -50.64 -77.67 24.13
N THR A 20 -49.64 -76.96 23.60
CA THR A 20 -48.35 -76.79 24.27
C THR A 20 -48.06 -75.31 24.41
N ILE A 21 -47.89 -74.85 25.65
CA ILE A 21 -47.39 -73.52 25.98
C ILE A 21 -46.03 -73.74 26.65
N ALA A 22 -44.96 -73.35 25.98
CA ALA A 22 -43.60 -73.47 26.47
C ALA A 22 -42.91 -72.12 26.40
N ASN A 23 -42.06 -71.78 27.38
CA ASN A 23 -41.28 -70.54 27.37
C ASN A 23 -42.15 -69.31 27.07
N SER A 24 -43.30 -69.23 27.72
CA SER A 24 -44.29 -68.17 27.51
C SER A 24 -44.61 -67.45 28.81
N TYR A 25 -45.03 -66.19 28.73
CA TYR A 25 -45.40 -65.45 29.92
C TYR A 25 -46.50 -64.42 29.68
N ALA A 26 -47.16 -63.99 30.77
CA ALA A 26 -48.13 -62.92 30.76
C ALA A 26 -47.95 -62.01 32.00
N THR A 27 -47.79 -60.70 31.78
CA THR A 27 -47.61 -59.73 32.88
C THR A 27 -48.82 -58.83 33.09
N GLY A 28 -49.78 -58.84 32.17
CA GLY A 28 -50.98 -58.03 32.27
C GLY A 28 -52.01 -58.60 33.24
N ASN A 29 -52.75 -57.73 33.94
CA ASN A 29 -53.83 -58.14 34.84
C ASN A 29 -54.95 -58.86 34.08
N VAL A 30 -55.57 -59.85 34.71
CA VAL A 30 -56.74 -60.61 34.24
C VAL A 30 -57.91 -60.33 35.18
N ALA A 31 -59.07 -59.95 34.64
CA ALA A 31 -60.27 -59.69 35.44
C ALA A 31 -61.54 -60.10 34.71
N GLY A 32 -62.61 -60.38 35.46
CA GLY A 32 -63.89 -60.77 34.88
C GLY A 32 -64.93 -61.16 35.93
N ASN A 33 -66.18 -61.29 35.49
CA ASN A 33 -67.32 -61.53 36.39
C ASN A 33 -67.79 -62.99 36.46
N GLY A 34 -67.14 -63.94 35.78
CA GLY A 34 -67.52 -65.35 35.83
C GLY A 34 -66.34 -66.28 36.15
N PHE A 35 -66.35 -67.46 35.55
CA PHE A 35 -65.65 -68.63 36.08
C PHE A 35 -64.30 -68.90 35.39
N TYR A 36 -63.33 -69.42 36.14
CA TYR A 36 -62.02 -69.93 35.67
C TYR A 36 -61.11 -68.87 35.05
N HIS A 37 -60.45 -68.08 35.91
CA HIS A 37 -59.44 -67.12 35.46
C HIS A 37 -58.05 -67.57 35.85
N GLY A 38 -57.12 -67.47 34.90
CA GLY A 38 -55.70 -67.71 35.14
C GLY A 38 -54.85 -66.57 34.61
N GLY A 39 -53.72 -66.28 35.25
CA GLY A 39 -52.81 -65.24 34.76
C GLY A 39 -52.26 -65.54 33.37
N LEU A 40 -52.05 -66.82 33.05
CA LEU A 40 -51.63 -67.28 31.71
C LEU A 40 -52.76 -68.00 30.97
N VAL A 41 -53.44 -68.95 31.64
CA VAL A 41 -54.48 -69.78 31.01
C VAL A 41 -55.74 -69.90 31.87
N GLY A 42 -56.93 -69.67 31.30
CA GLY A 42 -58.19 -69.87 32.04
C GLY A 42 -58.40 -71.33 32.44
N ARG A 43 -58.43 -72.24 31.46
CA ARG A 43 -58.49 -73.70 31.67
C ARG A 43 -57.49 -74.46 30.79
N ASN A 44 -56.68 -75.33 31.37
CA ASN A 44 -55.65 -76.10 30.66
C ASN A 44 -55.98 -77.59 30.58
N TYR A 45 -56.00 -78.15 29.37
CA TYR A 45 -56.03 -79.61 29.14
C TYR A 45 -54.72 -80.15 28.55
N GLY A 46 -53.79 -79.26 28.15
CA GLY A 46 -52.54 -79.62 27.48
C GLY A 46 -51.33 -79.47 28.41
N THR A 47 -50.18 -79.11 27.83
CA THR A 47 -48.92 -78.94 28.57
C THR A 47 -48.52 -77.47 28.66
N ILE A 48 -48.22 -77.02 29.88
CA ILE A 48 -47.60 -75.73 30.17
C ILE A 48 -46.24 -76.00 30.79
N SER A 49 -45.18 -75.43 30.21
CA SER A 49 -43.80 -75.64 30.64
C SER A 49 -42.97 -74.36 30.60
N SER A 50 -42.05 -74.19 31.54
CA SER A 50 -41.09 -73.06 31.52
C SER A 50 -41.78 -71.70 31.32
N SER A 51 -42.92 -71.51 31.97
CA SER A 51 -43.82 -70.38 31.70
C SER A 51 -44.28 -69.69 32.97
N TYR A 52 -44.56 -68.39 32.91
CA TYR A 52 -44.92 -67.64 34.13
C TYR A 52 -45.97 -66.56 33.93
N ALA A 53 -46.59 -66.12 35.03
CA ALA A 53 -47.50 -64.99 35.04
C ALA A 53 -47.26 -64.06 36.24
N THR A 54 -47.27 -62.75 35.99
CA THR A 54 -47.02 -61.73 37.05
C THR A 54 -48.16 -60.75 37.24
N GLY A 55 -49.13 -60.71 36.30
CA GLY A 55 -50.29 -59.85 36.40
C GLY A 55 -51.27 -60.30 37.49
N ALA A 56 -52.01 -59.35 38.07
CA ALA A 56 -53.04 -59.66 39.06
C ALA A 56 -54.24 -60.38 38.41
N VAL A 57 -54.81 -61.38 39.08
CA VAL A 57 -55.94 -62.20 38.60
C VAL A 57 -57.15 -62.00 39.51
N ASN A 58 -58.28 -61.60 38.94
CA ASN A 58 -59.53 -61.41 39.67
C ASN A 58 -60.65 -62.24 39.03
N SER A 59 -61.25 -63.15 39.79
CA SER A 59 -62.43 -63.94 39.42
C SER A 59 -63.51 -63.85 40.50
N ASN A 60 -64.75 -64.16 40.16
CA ASN A 60 -65.82 -64.34 41.16
C ASN A 60 -65.88 -65.77 41.70
N ASP A 61 -65.20 -66.73 41.05
CA ASP A 61 -65.24 -68.15 41.43
C ASP A 61 -63.83 -68.75 41.47
N ILE A 62 -63.38 -69.48 40.45
CA ILE A 62 -62.03 -70.07 40.47
C ILE A 62 -60.99 -69.15 39.86
N ALA A 63 -59.93 -68.85 40.61
CA ALA A 63 -58.78 -68.09 40.15
C ALA A 63 -57.47 -68.81 40.46
N GLY A 64 -56.53 -68.80 39.51
CA GLY A 64 -55.15 -69.21 39.73
C GLY A 64 -54.17 -68.18 39.20
N GLY A 65 -53.03 -68.00 39.88
CA GLY A 65 -52.04 -67.02 39.43
C GLY A 65 -51.46 -67.35 38.06
N LEU A 66 -51.32 -68.64 37.71
CA LEU A 66 -50.94 -69.09 36.37
C LEU A 66 -52.13 -69.67 35.61
N VAL A 67 -52.88 -70.59 36.22
CA VAL A 67 -53.97 -71.32 35.58
C VAL A 67 -55.21 -71.37 36.46
N GLY A 68 -56.39 -71.03 35.94
CA GLY A 68 -57.64 -71.15 36.68
C GLY A 68 -57.95 -72.60 37.03
N VAL A 69 -58.14 -73.44 36.02
CA VAL A 69 -58.36 -74.89 36.15
C VAL A 69 -57.35 -75.69 35.34
N ASN A 70 -56.66 -76.65 35.96
CA ASN A 70 -55.69 -77.52 35.29
C ASN A 70 -56.17 -78.97 35.24
N ASP A 71 -56.49 -79.46 34.05
CA ASP A 71 -56.73 -80.87 33.72
C ASP A 71 -55.50 -81.52 33.05
N GLY A 72 -54.54 -80.71 32.59
CA GLY A 72 -53.32 -81.13 31.90
C GLY A 72 -52.06 -81.17 32.77
N THR A 73 -50.90 -80.85 32.18
CA THR A 73 -49.60 -80.82 32.88
C THR A 73 -49.07 -79.40 32.97
N ILE A 74 -48.62 -79.00 34.17
CA ILE A 74 -47.89 -77.76 34.42
C ILE A 74 -46.53 -78.13 35.00
N SER A 75 -45.45 -77.66 34.37
CA SER A 75 -44.08 -77.96 34.77
C SER A 75 -43.19 -76.72 34.70
N ASN A 76 -42.19 -76.61 35.58
CA ASN A 76 -41.17 -75.54 35.49
C ASN A 76 -41.78 -74.14 35.37
N SER A 77 -42.83 -73.85 36.14
CA SER A 77 -43.69 -72.70 35.90
C SER A 77 -44.03 -71.96 37.19
N TYR A 78 -44.19 -70.64 37.13
CA TYR A 78 -44.45 -69.87 38.34
C TYR A 78 -45.44 -68.72 38.18
N ALA A 79 -45.97 -68.24 39.30
CA ALA A 79 -46.81 -67.04 39.32
C ALA A 79 -46.50 -66.12 40.51
N THR A 80 -46.48 -64.80 40.26
CA THR A 80 -46.18 -63.79 41.30
C THR A 80 -47.29 -62.75 41.47
N GLY A 81 -48.29 -62.74 40.60
CA GLY A 81 -49.39 -61.78 40.65
C GLY A 81 -50.35 -62.05 41.82
N VAL A 82 -51.00 -60.99 42.33
CA VAL A 82 -52.07 -61.12 43.34
C VAL A 82 -53.26 -61.86 42.74
N VAL A 83 -53.83 -62.81 43.47
CA VAL A 83 -54.95 -63.65 43.01
C VAL A 83 -56.15 -63.47 43.94
N ASN A 84 -57.29 -63.05 43.38
CA ASN A 84 -58.56 -62.86 44.08
C ASN A 84 -59.66 -63.75 43.47
N GLY A 85 -60.45 -64.42 44.31
CA GLY A 85 -61.60 -65.23 43.88
C GLY A 85 -62.33 -65.99 44.99
N GLY A 86 -63.21 -66.92 44.63
CA GLY A 86 -63.85 -67.86 45.57
C GLY A 86 -62.94 -69.04 45.93
N ILE A 87 -62.57 -69.83 44.92
CA ILE A 87 -61.57 -70.91 44.98
C ILE A 87 -60.26 -70.37 44.39
N VAL A 88 -59.20 -70.29 45.19
CA VAL A 88 -58.01 -69.55 44.80
C VAL A 88 -56.74 -70.31 45.12
N GLY A 89 -55.87 -70.45 44.13
CA GLY A 89 -54.50 -70.91 44.32
C GLY A 89 -53.49 -69.89 43.80
N GLY A 90 -52.38 -69.73 44.51
CA GLY A 90 -51.30 -68.83 44.04
C GLY A 90 -50.75 -69.20 42.66
N LEU A 91 -50.77 -70.48 42.28
CA LEU A 91 -50.43 -70.97 40.93
C LEU A 91 -51.67 -71.49 40.19
N VAL A 92 -52.43 -72.39 40.82
CA VAL A 92 -53.57 -73.07 40.19
C VAL A 92 -54.81 -73.01 41.07
N GLY A 93 -55.93 -72.50 40.56
CA GLY A 93 -57.17 -72.47 41.33
C GLY A 93 -57.67 -73.88 41.67
N GLU A 94 -57.92 -74.68 40.65
CA GLU A 94 -58.28 -76.09 40.77
C GLU A 94 -57.40 -77.01 39.93
N ASN A 95 -56.84 -78.05 40.55
CA ASN A 95 -55.99 -79.04 39.88
C ASN A 95 -56.63 -80.44 39.83
N SER A 96 -56.90 -80.87 38.60
CA SER A 96 -57.32 -82.22 38.19
C SER A 96 -56.29 -82.88 37.26
N GLY A 97 -55.09 -82.32 37.16
CA GLY A 97 -53.97 -82.79 36.35
C GLY A 97 -52.66 -82.89 37.15
N THR A 98 -51.52 -82.68 36.49
CA THR A 98 -50.19 -82.73 37.14
C THR A 98 -49.59 -81.34 37.27
N VAL A 99 -49.06 -81.02 38.45
CA VAL A 99 -48.25 -79.82 38.69
C VAL A 99 -46.90 -80.25 39.27
N ASN A 100 -45.79 -79.87 38.61
CA ASN A 100 -44.46 -80.15 39.14
C ASN A 100 -43.42 -79.05 38.90
N ASN A 101 -42.39 -78.99 39.74
CA ASN A 101 -41.27 -78.05 39.61
C ASN A 101 -41.74 -76.60 39.45
N SER A 102 -42.71 -76.20 40.27
CA SER A 102 -43.50 -74.99 40.02
C SER A 102 -43.74 -74.24 41.30
N TYR A 103 -43.86 -72.91 41.25
CA TYR A 103 -44.03 -72.15 42.49
C TYR A 103 -44.91 -70.90 42.38
N ALA A 104 -45.39 -70.41 43.52
CA ALA A 104 -46.11 -69.14 43.59
C ALA A 104 -45.61 -68.23 44.71
N THR A 105 -45.58 -66.92 44.45
CA THR A 105 -45.23 -65.90 45.45
C THR A 105 -46.26 -64.78 45.57
N GLY A 106 -47.31 -64.79 44.73
CA GLY A 106 -48.34 -63.75 44.76
C GLY A 106 -49.26 -63.87 45.96
N ARG A 107 -49.77 -62.73 46.46
CA ARG A 107 -50.79 -62.69 47.52
C ARG A 107 -52.06 -63.39 47.06
N VAL A 108 -52.62 -64.24 47.92
CA VAL A 108 -53.82 -65.03 47.61
C VAL A 108 -54.95 -64.61 48.54
N ASN A 109 -56.07 -64.14 47.98
CA ASN A 109 -57.26 -63.78 48.74
C ASN A 109 -58.48 -64.54 48.19
N GLY A 110 -59.05 -65.45 48.98
CA GLY A 110 -60.30 -66.11 48.59
C GLY A 110 -61.24 -66.38 49.74
N SER A 111 -62.44 -66.87 49.41
CA SER A 111 -63.56 -67.01 50.37
C SER A 111 -63.98 -68.45 50.66
N SER A 112 -63.48 -69.45 49.91
CA SER A 112 -63.85 -70.86 50.11
C SER A 112 -62.64 -71.79 50.23
N TYR A 113 -62.07 -72.23 49.10
CA TYR A 113 -60.86 -73.07 49.07
C TYR A 113 -59.67 -72.22 48.67
N VAL A 114 -58.85 -71.83 49.63
CA VAL A 114 -57.73 -70.91 49.44
C VAL A 114 -56.43 -71.62 49.76
N GLY A 115 -55.50 -71.64 48.81
CA GLY A 115 -54.20 -72.26 48.99
C GLY A 115 -53.07 -71.43 48.43
N GLY A 116 -51.93 -71.43 49.13
CA GLY A 116 -50.75 -70.69 48.69
C GLY A 116 -50.22 -71.10 47.31
N LEU A 117 -50.36 -72.37 46.92
CA LEU A 117 -50.02 -72.86 45.56
C LEU A 117 -51.27 -73.29 44.78
N VAL A 118 -52.01 -74.26 45.33
CA VAL A 118 -53.23 -74.82 44.74
C VAL A 118 -54.42 -74.62 45.69
N GLY A 119 -55.54 -74.12 45.18
CA GLY A 119 -56.77 -73.92 45.95
C GLY A 119 -57.49 -75.24 46.24
N ARG A 120 -57.86 -75.98 45.20
CA ARG A 120 -58.44 -77.34 45.28
C ARG A 120 -57.62 -78.32 44.47
N ASN A 121 -57.30 -79.49 45.03
CA ASN A 121 -56.47 -80.49 44.36
C ASN A 121 -57.14 -81.88 44.38
N SER A 122 -57.13 -82.59 43.26
CA SER A 122 -57.63 -83.95 43.12
C SER A 122 -56.61 -84.90 42.46
N ARG A 123 -55.41 -84.40 42.14
CA ARG A 123 -54.34 -85.14 41.47
C ARG A 123 -52.95 -84.74 42.00
N THR A 124 -51.89 -84.98 41.23
CA THR A 124 -50.50 -84.90 41.69
C THR A 124 -49.98 -83.47 41.69
N VAL A 125 -49.40 -83.07 42.83
CA VAL A 125 -48.57 -81.88 42.97
C VAL A 125 -47.25 -82.31 43.61
N SER A 126 -46.12 -82.13 42.91
CA SER A 126 -44.81 -82.65 43.35
C SER A 126 -43.70 -81.64 43.10
N ASN A 127 -42.72 -81.49 44.00
CA ASN A 127 -41.62 -80.53 43.85
C ASN A 127 -42.12 -79.11 43.54
N SER A 128 -43.19 -78.69 44.20
CA SER A 128 -43.81 -77.39 43.95
C SER A 128 -44.01 -76.63 45.24
N TYR A 129 -43.80 -75.32 45.19
CA TYR A 129 -43.55 -74.50 46.38
C TYR A 129 -44.37 -73.22 46.39
N TRP A 130 -44.66 -72.68 47.57
CA TRP A 130 -45.26 -71.36 47.66
C TRP A 130 -44.69 -70.56 48.82
N ASP A 131 -44.67 -69.25 48.65
CA ASP A 131 -44.15 -68.34 49.67
C ASP A 131 -45.20 -68.09 50.76
N ILE A 132 -44.91 -68.52 51.98
CA ILE A 132 -45.80 -68.36 53.15
C ILE A 132 -46.04 -66.89 53.46
N GLY A 133 -44.99 -66.08 53.43
CA GLY A 133 -45.06 -64.68 53.81
C GLY A 133 -45.82 -63.85 52.79
N SER A 134 -45.43 -63.94 51.52
CA SER A 134 -45.98 -63.07 50.48
C SER A 134 -47.36 -63.51 49.99
N SER A 135 -47.68 -64.82 50.06
CA SER A 135 -49.03 -65.30 49.73
C SER A 135 -50.07 -64.92 50.78
N GLY A 136 -49.65 -64.74 52.05
CA GLY A 136 -50.53 -64.54 53.20
C GLY A 136 -51.30 -65.80 53.63
N GLN A 137 -50.93 -66.98 53.12
CA GLN A 137 -51.57 -68.24 53.46
C GLN A 137 -50.71 -69.07 54.42
N THR A 138 -51.33 -70.00 55.15
CA THR A 138 -50.62 -70.96 56.03
C THR A 138 -50.73 -72.40 55.53
N SER A 139 -51.53 -72.65 54.47
CA SER A 139 -51.74 -73.97 53.90
C SER A 139 -52.04 -73.91 52.39
N SER A 140 -51.99 -75.07 51.74
CA SER A 140 -52.39 -75.25 50.34
C SER A 140 -52.84 -76.69 50.10
N ALA A 141 -53.73 -76.92 49.13
CA ALA A 141 -54.19 -78.26 48.78
C ALA A 141 -53.12 -79.16 48.11
N GLY A 142 -51.95 -78.59 47.78
CA GLY A 142 -50.78 -79.31 47.30
C GLY A 142 -49.53 -78.43 47.29
N GLY A 143 -48.35 -79.06 47.26
CA GLY A 143 -47.06 -78.37 47.34
C GLY A 143 -46.60 -78.06 48.77
N LEU A 144 -45.39 -77.54 48.90
CA LEU A 144 -44.73 -77.23 50.17
C LEU A 144 -44.60 -75.72 50.37
N GLY A 145 -45.02 -75.21 51.53
CA GLY A 145 -44.81 -73.81 51.89
C GLY A 145 -43.35 -73.58 52.32
N LEU A 146 -42.75 -72.51 51.81
CA LEU A 146 -41.43 -72.01 52.21
C LEU A 146 -41.58 -70.58 52.73
N THR A 147 -40.75 -70.19 53.69
CA THR A 147 -40.67 -68.77 54.09
C THR A 147 -40.09 -67.93 52.95
N SER A 148 -40.32 -66.62 52.94
CA SER A 148 -39.80 -65.74 51.88
C SER A 148 -38.28 -65.75 51.77
N ALA A 149 -37.57 -65.98 52.87
CA ALA A 149 -36.11 -66.17 52.87
C ALA A 149 -35.70 -67.52 52.27
N GLU A 150 -36.43 -68.60 52.57
CA GLU A 150 -36.18 -69.92 51.99
C GLU A 150 -36.51 -69.97 50.50
N MET A 151 -37.49 -69.18 50.04
CA MET A 151 -37.79 -69.00 48.63
C MET A 151 -36.61 -68.41 47.84
N GLN A 152 -35.59 -67.86 48.52
CA GLN A 152 -34.37 -67.31 47.91
C GLN A 152 -33.14 -68.22 48.06
N GLN A 153 -33.34 -69.47 48.48
CA GLN A 153 -32.27 -70.45 48.70
C GLN A 153 -32.36 -71.62 47.73
N MET A 154 -31.33 -71.86 46.92
CA MET A 154 -31.30 -72.91 45.90
C MET A 154 -31.58 -74.29 46.50
N SER A 155 -30.98 -74.56 47.66
CA SER A 155 -31.06 -75.84 48.37
C SER A 155 -32.49 -76.23 48.80
N LYS A 156 -33.44 -75.30 48.81
CA LYS A 156 -34.82 -75.53 49.24
C LYS A 156 -35.72 -76.04 48.12
N PHE A 157 -35.31 -75.92 46.86
CA PHE A 157 -36.08 -76.32 45.69
C PHE A 157 -35.65 -77.69 45.16
N ALA A 158 -36.07 -78.76 45.84
CA ALA A 158 -35.84 -80.13 45.39
C ALA A 158 -36.50 -80.37 44.01
N GLY A 159 -35.78 -81.04 43.11
CA GLY A 159 -36.26 -81.37 41.76
C GLY A 159 -36.17 -80.25 40.72
N PHE A 160 -35.76 -79.03 41.11
CA PHE A 160 -35.46 -77.94 40.17
C PHE A 160 -34.08 -78.14 39.54
N ASP A 161 -34.02 -78.05 38.21
CA ASP A 161 -32.77 -78.08 37.44
C ASP A 161 -32.15 -76.68 37.38
N PHE A 162 -31.20 -76.39 38.28
CA PHE A 162 -30.47 -75.11 38.30
C PHE A 162 -29.30 -75.03 37.31
N ALA A 163 -28.95 -76.15 36.68
CA ALA A 163 -27.92 -76.18 35.64
C ALA A 163 -28.47 -75.75 34.28
N GLY A 164 -29.72 -76.12 33.95
CA GLY A 164 -30.33 -75.85 32.65
C GLY A 164 -31.56 -74.95 32.69
N THR A 165 -32.53 -75.23 33.56
CA THR A 165 -33.88 -74.61 33.48
C THR A 165 -34.00 -73.34 34.32
N TRP A 166 -33.51 -73.40 35.56
CA TRP A 166 -33.68 -72.37 36.57
C TRP A 166 -32.35 -71.72 36.94
N ILE A 167 -32.39 -70.47 37.36
CA ILE A 167 -31.29 -69.79 38.04
C ILE A 167 -31.83 -69.12 39.28
N ILE A 168 -31.05 -69.11 40.36
CA ILE A 168 -31.40 -68.39 41.57
C ILE A 168 -30.20 -67.57 42.02
N TYR A 169 -30.45 -66.30 42.32
CA TYR A 169 -29.47 -65.45 42.97
C TYR A 169 -29.70 -65.55 44.47
N GLU A 170 -28.85 -66.34 45.13
CA GLU A 170 -28.92 -66.64 46.56
C GLU A 170 -29.16 -65.38 47.39
N GLY A 171 -30.22 -65.39 48.20
CA GLY A 171 -30.60 -64.26 49.07
C GLY A 171 -31.18 -63.03 48.35
N HIS A 172 -31.42 -63.11 47.03
CA HIS A 172 -31.93 -61.98 46.24
C HIS A 172 -33.20 -62.31 45.48
N THR A 173 -33.32 -63.50 44.88
CA THR A 173 -34.45 -63.85 44.01
C THR A 173 -35.02 -65.21 44.35
N SER A 174 -36.30 -65.42 44.06
CA SER A 174 -36.81 -66.77 43.82
C SER A 174 -36.25 -67.33 42.50
N PRO A 175 -36.36 -68.65 42.24
CA PRO A 175 -35.87 -69.23 40.99
C PRO A 175 -36.45 -68.53 39.76
N LEU A 176 -35.59 -68.07 38.86
CA LEU A 176 -35.93 -67.43 37.60
C LEU A 176 -35.71 -68.41 36.45
N LEU A 177 -36.50 -68.30 35.39
CA LEU A 177 -36.40 -69.16 34.22
C LEU A 177 -35.27 -68.69 33.30
N ARG A 178 -34.27 -69.53 33.06
CA ARG A 178 -33.13 -69.21 32.18
C ARG A 178 -33.55 -68.94 30.74
N SER A 179 -34.67 -69.51 30.29
CA SER A 179 -35.16 -69.36 28.91
C SER A 179 -35.53 -67.93 28.52
N PHE A 180 -35.71 -67.02 29.49
CA PHE A 180 -35.96 -65.60 29.23
C PHE A 180 -34.78 -64.68 29.56
N MET A 181 -33.62 -65.24 29.95
CA MET A 181 -32.47 -64.48 30.41
C MET A 181 -31.32 -64.55 29.41
N LYS A 182 -30.57 -63.46 29.27
CA LYS A 182 -29.39 -63.38 28.39
C LYS A 182 -28.16 -63.94 29.11
N PRO A 183 -27.30 -64.75 28.49
CA PRO A 183 -26.05 -65.17 29.13
C PRO A 183 -25.12 -63.97 29.35
N LEU A 184 -24.52 -63.84 30.54
CA LEU A 184 -23.48 -62.86 30.84
C LEU A 184 -22.34 -63.55 31.58
N THR A 185 -21.14 -63.49 31.03
CA THR A 185 -19.92 -63.93 31.73
C THR A 185 -19.20 -62.72 32.30
N VAL A 186 -18.97 -62.72 33.61
CA VAL A 186 -18.26 -61.65 34.32
C VAL A 186 -16.90 -62.19 34.74
N GLY A 187 -15.84 -61.62 34.16
CA GLY A 187 -14.45 -61.98 34.40
C GLY A 187 -13.52 -61.16 33.52
N ASN A 188 -12.22 -61.21 33.82
CA ASN A 188 -11.14 -60.54 33.05
C ASN A 188 -11.36 -59.04 32.73
N PRO A 189 -11.61 -58.18 33.73
CA PRO A 189 -11.86 -56.76 33.49
C PRO A 189 -10.64 -56.03 32.95
N THR A 190 -10.89 -54.99 32.15
CA THR A 190 -9.84 -54.09 31.67
C THR A 190 -10.23 -52.64 31.93
N LYS A 191 -9.33 -51.87 32.54
CA LYS A 191 -9.50 -50.41 32.71
C LYS A 191 -8.24 -49.67 32.33
N ASN A 192 -8.35 -48.37 32.06
CA ASN A 192 -7.19 -47.49 31.98
C ASN A 192 -6.90 -46.90 33.36
N TYR A 193 -5.65 -46.55 33.61
CA TYR A 193 -5.24 -45.86 34.83
C TYR A 193 -6.00 -44.54 35.01
N ASP A 194 -6.72 -44.43 36.12
CA ASP A 194 -7.56 -43.29 36.51
C ASP A 194 -7.34 -42.87 37.96
N GLY A 195 -6.35 -43.48 38.64
CA GLY A 195 -6.03 -43.24 40.05
C GLY A 195 -6.99 -43.92 41.04
N LEU A 196 -7.93 -44.74 40.58
CA LEU A 196 -8.94 -45.41 41.41
C LEU A 196 -8.84 -46.93 41.33
N THR A 197 -9.38 -47.63 42.34
CA THR A 197 -9.53 -49.10 42.30
C THR A 197 -10.58 -49.51 41.25
N ALA A 198 -10.55 -50.77 40.81
CA ALA A 198 -11.54 -51.27 39.84
C ALA A 198 -12.91 -51.51 40.52
N GLY A 199 -13.95 -50.82 40.05
CA GLY A 199 -15.35 -51.06 40.43
C GLY A 199 -16.15 -51.76 39.33
N ASN A 200 -17.49 -51.79 39.47
CA ASN A 200 -18.41 -52.37 38.46
C ASN A 200 -18.13 -51.88 37.03
N SER A 201 -17.73 -50.62 36.86
CA SER A 201 -17.43 -50.00 35.57
C SER A 201 -16.23 -50.60 34.85
N ALA A 202 -15.28 -51.21 35.57
CA ALA A 202 -14.10 -51.84 34.97
C ALA A 202 -14.42 -53.16 34.24
N PHE A 203 -15.60 -53.72 34.47
CA PHE A 203 -16.05 -55.00 33.90
C PHE A 203 -16.96 -54.83 32.68
N GLY A 204 -17.23 -53.60 32.24
CA GLY A 204 -18.06 -53.35 31.06
C GLY A 204 -19.47 -53.91 31.18
N LEU A 205 -20.02 -53.94 32.40
CA LEU A 205 -21.32 -54.54 32.68
C LEU A 205 -22.45 -53.74 31.99
N PRO A 206 -23.51 -54.42 31.50
CA PRO A 206 -24.71 -53.75 31.02
C PRO A 206 -25.33 -52.84 32.09
N ALA A 207 -25.91 -51.72 31.66
CA ALA A 207 -26.48 -50.71 32.56
C ALA A 207 -27.87 -51.10 33.11
N ASP A 208 -28.55 -52.06 32.50
CA ASP A 208 -29.90 -52.50 32.81
C ASP A 208 -29.93 -53.92 33.39
N HIS A 209 -30.91 -54.20 34.27
CA HIS A 209 -31.16 -55.52 34.87
C HIS A 209 -29.97 -56.20 35.57
N ILE A 210 -28.90 -55.48 35.87
CA ILE A 210 -27.80 -55.93 36.75
C ILE A 210 -27.85 -55.08 38.01
N PHE A 211 -27.96 -55.77 39.15
CA PHE A 211 -28.09 -55.15 40.46
C PHE A 211 -26.96 -55.61 41.38
N GLY A 212 -26.75 -54.87 42.47
CA GLY A 212 -25.73 -55.16 43.45
C GLY A 212 -24.36 -54.56 43.12
N THR A 213 -23.37 -54.97 43.91
CA THR A 213 -22.00 -54.47 43.83
C THR A 213 -21.08 -55.66 43.59
N LEU A 214 -20.31 -55.61 42.52
CA LEU A 214 -19.34 -56.65 42.23
C LEU A 214 -18.26 -56.64 43.30
N THR A 215 -18.04 -57.80 43.87
CA THR A 215 -17.00 -58.09 44.85
C THR A 215 -16.07 -59.14 44.27
N TYR A 216 -14.79 -59.03 44.62
CA TYR A 216 -13.75 -59.97 44.21
C TYR A 216 -12.58 -59.85 45.17
N THR A 217 -11.73 -60.88 45.17
CA THR A 217 -10.55 -61.03 46.02
C THR A 217 -9.31 -61.25 45.15
N GLY A 218 -8.16 -61.49 45.76
CA GLY A 218 -6.88 -61.66 45.07
C GLY A 218 -6.06 -60.37 44.96
N SER A 219 -5.00 -60.37 44.16
CA SER A 219 -4.11 -59.21 43.99
C SER A 219 -4.75 -58.05 43.23
N ALA A 220 -5.89 -58.28 42.58
CA ALA A 220 -6.70 -57.22 41.98
C ALA A 220 -7.38 -56.33 43.02
N ASN A 221 -7.59 -56.82 44.24
CA ASN A 221 -8.24 -56.04 45.29
C ASN A 221 -7.31 -54.91 45.75
N GLY A 222 -7.71 -53.66 45.47
CA GLY A 222 -6.88 -52.49 45.74
C GLY A 222 -5.86 -52.15 44.64
N ALA A 223 -5.86 -52.86 43.51
CA ALA A 223 -4.99 -52.54 42.38
C ALA A 223 -5.41 -51.22 41.71
N ILE A 224 -4.46 -50.29 41.59
CA ILE A 224 -4.64 -48.97 40.97
C ILE A 224 -3.67 -48.79 39.81
N ILE A 225 -2.42 -49.22 39.98
CA ILE A 225 -1.31 -48.98 39.05
C ILE A 225 -1.42 -49.87 37.80
N PRO A 226 -0.91 -49.46 36.62
CA PRO A 226 -0.86 -50.32 35.46
C PRO A 226 -0.15 -51.66 35.68
N GLY A 227 -0.78 -52.72 35.22
CA GLY A 227 -0.35 -54.09 35.46
C GLY A 227 -1.46 -55.09 35.21
N THR A 228 -1.14 -56.37 35.42
CA THR A 228 -2.10 -57.48 35.36
C THR A 228 -2.18 -58.12 36.74
N TYR A 229 -3.37 -58.21 37.29
CA TYR A 229 -3.65 -58.63 38.67
C TYR A 229 -4.66 -59.77 38.69
N THR A 230 -4.53 -60.72 39.61
CA THR A 230 -5.44 -61.86 39.70
C THR A 230 -6.71 -61.47 40.45
N ALA A 231 -7.87 -61.68 39.83
CA ALA A 231 -9.19 -61.47 40.40
C ALA A 231 -9.90 -62.82 40.59
N THR A 232 -10.18 -63.17 41.84
CA THR A 232 -10.79 -64.45 42.23
C THR A 232 -12.02 -64.27 43.10
N GLY A 233 -12.93 -65.22 43.10
CA GLY A 233 -14.12 -65.19 43.96
C GLY A 233 -15.07 -64.05 43.59
N LEU A 234 -15.30 -63.85 42.30
CA LEU A 234 -16.20 -62.82 41.80
C LEU A 234 -17.65 -63.15 42.23
N ASN A 235 -18.34 -62.19 42.84
CA ASN A 235 -19.72 -62.35 43.31
C ASN A 235 -20.40 -60.99 43.57
N GLY A 236 -21.66 -61.01 44.02
CA GLY A 236 -22.39 -59.83 44.53
C GLY A 236 -23.27 -59.13 43.48
N LEU A 237 -23.32 -59.66 42.26
CA LEU A 237 -24.28 -59.23 41.24
C LEU A 237 -25.45 -60.19 41.15
N TYR A 238 -26.65 -59.64 40.97
CA TYR A 238 -27.86 -60.41 40.70
C TYR A 238 -28.68 -59.74 39.59
N SER A 239 -29.66 -60.47 39.07
CA SER A 239 -30.51 -60.04 37.97
C SER A 239 -31.96 -60.41 38.22
N ASP A 240 -32.87 -59.94 37.37
CA ASP A 240 -34.29 -60.31 37.38
C ASP A 240 -34.64 -61.18 36.16
N GLN A 241 -35.91 -61.59 36.07
CA GLN A 241 -36.37 -62.54 35.05
C GLN A 241 -36.15 -62.08 33.60
N GLN A 242 -36.06 -60.78 33.33
CA GLN A 242 -35.84 -60.22 31.99
C GLN A 242 -34.36 -59.89 31.73
N GLY A 243 -33.51 -60.05 32.73
CA GLY A 243 -32.11 -59.70 32.68
C GLY A 243 -31.19 -60.82 32.22
N TYR A 244 -30.16 -61.09 33.02
CA TYR A 244 -29.01 -61.89 32.64
C TYR A 244 -28.88 -63.12 33.51
N ALA A 245 -28.49 -64.24 32.91
CA ALA A 245 -27.96 -65.40 33.59
C ALA A 245 -26.46 -65.20 33.79
N ILE A 246 -26.08 -64.70 34.97
CA ILE A 246 -24.71 -64.29 35.29
C ILE A 246 -23.87 -65.52 35.63
N THR A 247 -22.72 -65.64 34.96
CA THR A 247 -21.68 -66.63 35.26
C THR A 247 -20.41 -65.89 35.65
N PHE A 248 -19.91 -66.14 36.85
CA PHE A 248 -18.66 -65.57 37.33
C PHE A 248 -17.49 -66.48 36.95
N VAL A 249 -16.41 -65.89 36.42
CA VAL A 249 -15.20 -66.61 36.04
C VAL A 249 -14.00 -65.87 36.63
N ASP A 250 -13.21 -66.58 37.42
CA ASP A 250 -11.94 -66.10 37.93
C ASP A 250 -10.98 -65.78 36.78
N GLY A 251 -10.19 -64.72 36.92
CA GLY A 251 -9.41 -64.20 35.81
C GLY A 251 -8.43 -63.11 36.21
N ALA A 252 -8.09 -62.25 35.27
CA ALA A 252 -7.13 -61.18 35.47
C ALA A 252 -7.75 -59.78 35.25
N LEU A 253 -7.55 -58.87 36.20
CA LEU A 253 -7.73 -57.44 36.00
C LEU A 253 -6.52 -56.87 35.30
N THR A 254 -6.70 -56.30 34.12
CA THR A 254 -5.67 -55.52 33.43
C THR A 254 -5.93 -54.03 33.62
N VAL A 255 -4.97 -53.34 34.24
CA VAL A 255 -4.92 -51.88 34.27
C VAL A 255 -3.93 -51.43 33.20
N ASN A 256 -4.43 -50.81 32.15
CA ASN A 256 -3.62 -50.25 31.07
C ASN A 256 -3.05 -48.88 31.48
N PRO A 257 -1.83 -48.53 31.05
CA PRO A 257 -1.32 -47.17 31.16
C PRO A 257 -2.27 -46.15 30.50
N ARG A 258 -2.38 -44.97 31.10
CA ARG A 258 -3.24 -43.89 30.59
C ARG A 258 -2.58 -43.19 29.39
N PRO A 259 -3.26 -43.06 28.25
CA PRO A 259 -2.72 -42.28 27.14
C PRO A 259 -2.67 -40.78 27.50
N LEU A 260 -1.54 -40.14 27.19
CA LEU A 260 -1.33 -38.70 27.28
C LEU A 260 -1.47 -38.04 25.91
N THR A 261 -2.06 -36.85 25.91
CA THR A 261 -2.07 -35.97 24.75
C THR A 261 -0.89 -35.02 24.83
N VAL A 262 -0.10 -34.95 23.75
CA VAL A 262 0.98 -33.97 23.60
C VAL A 262 0.47 -32.80 22.80
N SER A 263 0.62 -31.59 23.34
CA SER A 263 0.39 -30.35 22.62
C SER A 263 1.70 -29.57 22.55
N GLY A 264 1.96 -28.84 21.46
CA GLY A 264 3.15 -27.98 21.35
C GLY A 264 4.44 -28.66 20.87
N ILE A 265 4.43 -29.96 20.55
CA ILE A 265 5.45 -30.52 19.64
C ILE A 265 4.93 -30.31 18.23
N THR A 266 5.63 -29.50 17.42
CA THR A 266 5.36 -29.37 15.99
C THR A 266 6.57 -29.83 15.19
N ALA A 267 6.37 -30.10 13.90
CA ALA A 267 7.45 -30.39 12.97
C ALA A 267 7.42 -29.37 11.83
N ASP A 268 8.59 -28.89 11.43
CA ASP A 268 8.68 -27.96 10.31
C ASP A 268 8.39 -28.67 8.99
N ALA A 269 7.71 -27.97 8.09
CA ALA A 269 7.71 -28.36 6.69
C ALA A 269 9.14 -28.21 6.13
N LYS A 270 9.51 -29.10 5.22
CA LYS A 270 10.81 -29.00 4.54
C LYS A 270 10.66 -29.11 3.03
N VAL A 271 11.68 -28.65 2.31
CA VAL A 271 11.85 -28.97 0.89
C VAL A 271 12.55 -30.33 0.78
N TYR A 272 12.20 -31.12 -0.23
CA TYR A 272 12.83 -32.41 -0.49
C TYR A 272 14.37 -32.30 -0.46
N ASP A 273 15.01 -33.11 0.39
CA ASP A 273 16.46 -33.11 0.66
C ASP A 273 17.10 -34.51 0.54
N ALA A 274 16.33 -35.46 0.02
CA ALA A 274 16.61 -36.90 -0.07
C ALA A 274 16.76 -37.65 1.29
N THR A 275 16.40 -37.04 2.43
CA THR A 275 16.43 -37.67 3.76
C THR A 275 15.05 -37.80 4.38
N THR A 276 14.88 -38.72 5.35
CA THR A 276 13.67 -38.82 6.17
C THR A 276 13.70 -37.94 7.42
N ALA A 277 14.80 -37.25 7.72
CA ALA A 277 14.92 -36.47 8.96
C ALA A 277 13.87 -35.34 9.02
N ALA A 278 13.21 -35.20 10.17
CA ALA A 278 12.30 -34.10 10.47
C ALA A 278 12.91 -33.17 11.53
N THR A 279 12.74 -31.86 11.34
CA THR A 279 13.08 -30.85 12.34
C THR A 279 11.89 -30.68 13.27
N LEU A 280 12.10 -30.91 14.57
CA LEU A 280 11.05 -30.82 15.60
C LEU A 280 11.20 -29.54 16.41
N ASN A 281 10.09 -28.86 16.66
CA ASN A 281 10.00 -27.73 17.59
C ASN A 281 9.39 -28.23 18.91
N ILE A 282 10.21 -28.29 19.96
CA ILE A 282 9.84 -28.88 21.26
C ILE A 282 9.76 -27.86 22.41
N GLY A 283 10.06 -26.58 22.15
CA GLY A 283 10.20 -25.55 23.18
C GLY A 283 8.90 -25.19 23.93
N THR A 284 7.74 -25.61 23.43
CA THR A 284 6.41 -25.36 24.01
C THR A 284 5.64 -26.66 24.28
N ALA A 285 6.32 -27.80 24.23
CA ALA A 285 5.70 -29.10 24.47
C ALA A 285 5.07 -29.16 25.87
N SER A 286 3.76 -29.42 25.92
CA SER A 286 2.98 -29.57 27.14
C SER A 286 2.19 -30.88 27.08
N PHE A 287 2.09 -31.56 28.23
CA PHE A 287 1.31 -32.79 28.37
C PHE A 287 -0.04 -32.43 28.98
N SER A 288 -1.10 -32.92 28.36
CA SER A 288 -2.44 -32.90 28.95
C SER A 288 -2.87 -34.32 29.31
N GLY A 289 -3.53 -34.45 30.46
CA GLY A 289 -4.07 -35.73 30.94
C GLY A 289 -3.29 -36.41 32.06
N ILE A 290 -2.24 -35.78 32.60
CA ILE A 290 -1.58 -36.22 33.85
C ILE A 290 -2.54 -35.99 35.01
N LEU A 291 -2.74 -37.01 35.84
CA LEU A 291 -3.59 -36.91 37.03
C LEU A 291 -2.94 -36.02 38.09
N PRO A 292 -3.74 -35.26 38.86
CA PRO A 292 -3.22 -34.45 39.97
C PRO A 292 -2.40 -35.28 40.96
N GLY A 293 -1.17 -34.85 41.26
CA GLY A 293 -0.24 -35.53 42.16
C GLY A 293 0.75 -36.47 41.48
N ASP A 294 0.52 -36.85 40.23
CA ASP A 294 1.48 -37.66 39.46
C ASP A 294 2.60 -36.80 38.88
N THR A 295 3.83 -37.31 38.93
CA THR A 295 4.99 -36.66 38.32
C THR A 295 5.40 -37.38 37.04
N VAL A 296 5.14 -36.75 35.91
CA VAL A 296 5.51 -37.21 34.55
C VAL A 296 6.10 -36.04 33.77
N SER A 297 7.20 -36.28 33.09
CA SER A 297 7.93 -35.29 32.29
C SER A 297 8.56 -35.97 31.07
N ILE A 298 9.12 -35.19 30.15
CA ILE A 298 10.00 -35.70 29.08
C ILE A 298 11.44 -35.33 29.42
N THR A 299 12.38 -36.22 29.10
CA THR A 299 13.81 -35.89 29.11
C THR A 299 14.15 -35.04 27.88
N PRO A 300 14.51 -33.75 28.01
CA PRO A 300 14.82 -32.90 26.86
C PRO A 300 16.04 -33.42 26.09
N GLY A 301 15.97 -33.45 24.76
CA GLY A 301 17.11 -33.78 23.88
C GLY A 301 17.21 -35.22 23.37
N ALA A 302 16.32 -36.13 23.77
CA ALA A 302 16.31 -37.52 23.28
C ALA A 302 15.35 -37.77 22.09
N ILE A 303 14.46 -36.82 21.77
CA ILE A 303 13.41 -37.01 20.77
C ILE A 303 13.94 -36.67 19.38
N THR A 304 13.88 -37.63 18.47
CA THR A 304 14.12 -37.44 17.03
C THR A 304 12.84 -37.74 16.25
N GLY A 305 12.66 -37.12 15.10
CA GLY A 305 11.53 -37.35 14.21
C GLY A 305 12.00 -37.76 12.82
N ALA A 306 11.34 -38.74 12.22
CA ALA A 306 11.56 -39.13 10.84
C ALA A 306 10.24 -39.22 10.07
N PHE A 307 10.15 -38.58 8.91
CA PHE A 307 9.07 -38.79 7.95
C PHE A 307 9.00 -40.27 7.55
N ALA A 308 7.78 -40.76 7.30
CA ALA A 308 7.54 -42.16 6.90
C ALA A 308 8.34 -42.59 5.66
N ASP A 309 8.58 -41.65 4.74
CA ASP A 309 9.47 -41.81 3.60
C ASP A 309 10.01 -40.44 3.16
N LYS A 310 11.06 -40.44 2.32
CA LYS A 310 11.73 -39.23 1.87
C LYS A 310 10.94 -38.43 0.83
N ASN A 311 9.89 -38.97 0.23
CA ASN A 311 9.27 -38.41 -0.97
C ASN A 311 8.41 -37.17 -0.64
N ALA A 312 8.31 -36.25 -1.60
CA ALA A 312 7.47 -35.07 -1.48
C ALA A 312 5.97 -35.44 -1.34
N GLY A 313 5.26 -34.67 -0.53
CA GLY A 313 3.84 -34.88 -0.25
C GLY A 313 3.35 -34.03 0.91
N SER A 314 2.03 -33.84 0.95
CA SER A 314 1.35 -33.12 2.03
C SER A 314 1.01 -34.05 3.19
N ASN A 315 1.01 -33.52 4.42
CA ASN A 315 0.62 -34.21 5.65
C ASN A 315 1.32 -35.56 5.85
N LYS A 316 2.62 -35.63 5.54
CA LYS A 316 3.38 -36.86 5.72
C LYS A 316 3.55 -37.16 7.19
N ALA A 317 3.20 -38.38 7.58
CA ALA A 317 3.36 -38.86 8.94
C ALA A 317 4.84 -38.83 9.37
N ILE A 318 5.08 -38.41 10.60
CA ILE A 318 6.39 -38.36 11.25
C ILE A 318 6.37 -39.34 12.42
N ASN A 319 7.27 -40.31 12.35
CA ASN A 319 7.51 -41.26 13.42
C ASN A 319 8.50 -40.62 14.41
N LEU A 320 8.05 -40.45 15.65
CA LEU A 320 8.90 -40.01 16.75
C LEU A 320 9.69 -41.20 17.32
N SER A 321 10.97 -40.99 17.60
CA SER A 321 11.86 -41.96 18.24
C SER A 321 12.53 -41.31 19.46
N GLY A 322 12.86 -42.11 20.49
CA GLY A 322 13.53 -41.62 21.71
C GLY A 322 12.61 -40.84 22.68
N VAL A 323 11.29 -40.98 22.54
CA VAL A 323 10.34 -40.38 23.47
C VAL A 323 10.21 -41.26 24.72
N SER A 324 11.08 -41.04 25.70
CA SER A 324 10.94 -41.63 27.04
C SER A 324 10.24 -40.65 27.98
N LEU A 325 9.13 -41.10 28.59
CA LEU A 325 8.57 -40.43 29.76
C LEU A 325 9.51 -40.65 30.95
N SER A 326 9.75 -39.61 31.73
CA SER A 326 10.54 -39.60 32.96
C SER A 326 9.70 -39.11 34.14
N GLY A 327 10.13 -39.38 35.36
CA GLY A 327 9.37 -39.09 36.58
C GLY A 327 8.86 -40.35 37.25
N THR A 328 8.46 -40.24 38.52
CA THR A 328 8.10 -41.37 39.38
C THR A 328 6.88 -42.15 38.89
N ASN A 329 6.01 -41.51 38.11
CA ASN A 329 4.76 -42.09 37.61
C ASN A 329 4.80 -42.35 36.10
N ALA A 330 5.96 -42.19 35.44
CA ALA A 330 6.07 -42.24 33.99
C ALA A 330 5.56 -43.56 33.38
N SER A 331 5.76 -44.69 34.07
CA SER A 331 5.28 -46.01 33.67
C SER A 331 3.76 -46.15 33.70
N TYR A 332 3.04 -45.19 34.29
CA TYR A 332 1.58 -45.24 34.38
C TYR A 332 0.90 -44.64 33.15
N TYR A 333 1.70 -44.08 32.24
CA TYR A 333 1.23 -43.33 31.10
C TYR A 333 1.86 -43.85 29.80
N THR A 334 1.13 -43.68 28.70
CA THR A 334 1.62 -43.93 27.34
C THR A 334 1.48 -42.65 26.52
N LEU A 335 2.31 -42.48 25.50
CA LEU A 335 2.25 -41.32 24.64
C LEU A 335 1.66 -41.70 23.28
N ASN A 336 0.55 -41.08 22.90
CA ASN A 336 -0.04 -41.25 21.59
C ASN A 336 -0.09 -39.89 20.88
N GLY A 337 0.71 -39.74 19.83
CA GLY A 337 0.69 -38.56 18.96
C GLY A 337 1.19 -38.93 17.57
N VAL A 338 0.42 -38.57 16.54
CA VAL A 338 0.87 -38.62 15.15
C VAL A 338 1.22 -37.20 14.77
N LEU A 339 2.50 -36.91 14.52
CA LEU A 339 2.89 -35.65 13.88
C LEU A 339 2.81 -35.79 12.36
N SER A 340 2.51 -34.69 11.71
CA SER A 340 2.62 -34.61 10.26
C SER A 340 3.17 -33.25 9.84
N ALA A 341 3.98 -33.23 8.80
CA ALA A 341 4.39 -32.01 8.11
C ALA A 341 4.48 -32.25 6.60
N ASN A 342 4.67 -31.19 5.84
CA ASN A 342 4.77 -31.27 4.38
C ASN A 342 6.24 -31.44 3.97
N ILE A 343 6.47 -32.28 2.94
CA ILE A 343 7.70 -32.24 2.16
C ILE A 343 7.36 -31.64 0.80
N THR A 344 7.77 -30.40 0.56
CA THR A 344 7.52 -29.71 -0.72
C THR A 344 8.53 -30.19 -1.77
N PRO A 345 8.12 -30.42 -3.04
CA PRO A 345 9.05 -30.78 -4.11
C PRO A 345 10.16 -29.74 -4.27
N LYS A 346 11.40 -30.19 -4.50
CA LYS A 346 12.54 -29.29 -4.73
C LYS A 346 12.47 -28.68 -6.13
N PRO A 347 12.54 -27.34 -6.29
CA PRO A 347 12.56 -26.72 -7.61
C PRO A 347 13.88 -27.04 -8.35
N LEU A 348 13.76 -27.49 -9.60
CA LEU A 348 14.86 -27.69 -10.53
C LEU A 348 14.84 -26.58 -11.58
N SER A 349 16.00 -25.95 -11.78
CA SER A 349 16.20 -25.04 -12.91
C SER A 349 16.46 -25.85 -14.17
N SER A 350 15.84 -25.44 -15.28
CA SER A 350 16.03 -26.08 -16.58
C SER A 350 17.40 -25.78 -17.20
N GLY A 351 18.17 -24.84 -16.64
CA GLY A 351 19.44 -24.39 -17.21
C GLY A 351 19.29 -23.65 -18.55
N ILE A 352 18.07 -23.29 -18.94
CA ILE A 352 17.75 -22.55 -20.16
C ILE A 352 18.02 -21.07 -19.92
N SER A 353 18.62 -20.39 -20.90
CA SER A 353 18.73 -18.92 -20.92
C SER A 353 17.92 -18.36 -22.09
N VAL A 354 17.57 -17.09 -22.01
CA VAL A 354 16.84 -16.38 -23.07
C VAL A 354 17.86 -15.64 -23.95
N VAL A 355 17.74 -15.80 -25.26
CA VAL A 355 18.54 -15.03 -26.23
C VAL A 355 18.00 -13.61 -26.27
N GLU A 356 18.88 -12.61 -26.35
CA GLU A 356 18.49 -11.21 -26.46
C GLU A 356 17.54 -11.00 -27.65
N LYS A 357 16.42 -10.31 -27.39
CA LYS A 357 15.37 -10.01 -28.37
C LYS A 357 15.28 -8.50 -28.58
N VAL A 358 15.30 -8.06 -29.84
CA VAL A 358 14.95 -6.67 -30.20
C VAL A 358 13.43 -6.58 -30.37
N TYR A 359 12.85 -5.46 -29.93
CA TYR A 359 11.39 -5.23 -29.99
C TYR A 359 10.81 -5.46 -31.40
N ASP A 360 9.90 -6.43 -31.51
CA ASP A 360 9.21 -6.83 -32.75
C ASP A 360 7.67 -6.92 -32.59
N GLY A 361 7.16 -6.49 -31.43
CA GLY A 361 5.74 -6.50 -31.09
C GLY A 361 5.14 -7.85 -30.71
N LYS A 362 5.94 -8.92 -30.57
CA LYS A 362 5.50 -10.26 -30.15
C LYS A 362 6.08 -10.66 -28.79
N THR A 363 5.39 -11.55 -28.08
CA THR A 363 5.82 -12.09 -26.79
C THR A 363 6.65 -13.38 -26.90
N ASN A 364 6.87 -13.92 -28.10
CA ASN A 364 7.66 -15.14 -28.24
C ASN A 364 9.14 -14.90 -27.86
N ALA A 365 9.68 -15.78 -27.03
CA ALA A 365 11.08 -15.76 -26.65
C ALA A 365 11.88 -16.79 -27.46
N THR A 366 13.10 -16.42 -27.83
CA THR A 366 14.07 -17.36 -28.40
C THR A 366 14.93 -17.90 -27.26
N LEU A 367 14.98 -19.22 -27.10
CA LEU A 367 15.74 -19.88 -26.04
C LEU A 367 17.17 -20.18 -26.51
N SER A 368 18.14 -20.15 -25.61
CA SER A 368 19.57 -20.33 -25.93
C SER A 368 19.95 -21.75 -26.35
N ASN A 369 19.09 -22.73 -26.11
CA ASN A 369 19.30 -24.14 -26.44
C ASN A 369 18.05 -24.76 -27.09
N ASN A 370 18.15 -25.13 -28.37
CA ASN A 370 17.10 -25.86 -29.10
C ASN A 370 17.14 -27.39 -28.83
N GLY A 371 17.63 -27.82 -27.65
CA GLY A 371 17.82 -29.23 -27.29
C GLY A 371 17.10 -29.63 -25.99
N VAL A 372 17.21 -30.90 -25.59
CA VAL A 372 16.68 -31.38 -24.29
C VAL A 372 17.45 -30.67 -23.17
N PRO A 373 16.78 -29.91 -22.28
CA PRO A 373 17.47 -29.23 -21.18
C PRO A 373 18.21 -30.24 -20.31
N ALA A 374 19.46 -29.96 -19.97
CA ALA A 374 20.26 -30.80 -19.09
C ALA A 374 20.13 -30.29 -17.65
N LEU A 375 19.89 -31.22 -16.72
CA LEU A 375 19.94 -30.89 -15.29
C LEU A 375 21.37 -30.52 -14.90
N LEU A 376 21.49 -29.61 -13.93
CA LEU A 376 22.76 -29.31 -13.29
C LEU A 376 23.31 -30.56 -12.57
N ALA A 377 24.63 -30.60 -12.35
CA ALA A 377 25.29 -31.73 -11.71
C ALA A 377 24.68 -32.03 -10.34
N ALA A 378 24.41 -33.31 -10.08
CA ALA A 378 23.79 -33.74 -8.83
C ALA A 378 24.66 -33.40 -7.61
N GLN A 379 24.01 -33.23 -6.45
CA GLN A 379 24.69 -32.91 -5.19
C GLN A 379 24.45 -33.97 -4.11
N ALA A 380 25.23 -33.91 -3.02
CA ALA A 380 25.06 -34.83 -1.90
C ALA A 380 23.73 -34.57 -1.14
N PRO A 381 23.09 -35.62 -0.58
CA PRO A 381 21.90 -35.48 0.27
C PRO A 381 22.11 -34.56 1.50
N GLY A 382 21.03 -33.98 2.03
CA GLY A 382 21.02 -33.28 3.32
C GLY A 382 21.48 -31.81 3.30
N THR A 383 22.17 -31.34 2.27
CA THR A 383 22.39 -29.90 2.06
C THR A 383 21.24 -29.34 1.22
N GLY A 384 20.28 -28.67 1.86
CA GLY A 384 19.14 -28.05 1.19
C GLY A 384 19.25 -26.54 1.18
N THR A 385 19.70 -25.95 0.08
CA THR A 385 19.32 -24.57 -0.26
C THR A 385 18.21 -24.65 -1.30
N THR A 386 17.20 -23.80 -1.18
CA THR A 386 15.94 -23.91 -1.94
C THR A 386 16.04 -23.54 -3.42
N ALA A 387 17.24 -23.23 -3.93
CA ALA A 387 17.41 -22.56 -5.23
C ALA A 387 18.67 -22.97 -6.02
N ASP A 388 19.27 -24.14 -5.76
CA ASP A 388 20.50 -24.56 -6.45
C ASP A 388 20.28 -25.18 -7.84
N GLY A 389 19.04 -25.55 -8.18
CA GLY A 389 18.65 -26.18 -9.44
C GLY A 389 19.23 -27.58 -9.67
N LYS A 390 19.78 -28.24 -8.65
CA LYS A 390 20.48 -29.53 -8.76
C LYS A 390 19.64 -30.69 -8.19
N PRO A 391 19.53 -31.82 -8.91
CA PRO A 391 19.00 -33.05 -8.34
C PRO A 391 19.95 -33.62 -7.28
N TYR A 392 19.47 -34.57 -6.46
CA TYR A 392 20.30 -35.26 -5.48
C TYR A 392 20.97 -36.48 -6.10
N THR A 393 22.18 -36.78 -5.65
CA THR A 393 22.96 -37.92 -6.13
C THR A 393 22.19 -39.21 -5.86
N GLY A 394 21.99 -40.02 -6.90
CA GLY A 394 21.23 -41.28 -6.83
C GLY A 394 19.77 -41.17 -7.26
N ASP A 395 19.19 -39.97 -7.35
CA ASP A 395 17.83 -39.79 -7.86
C ASP A 395 17.83 -39.78 -9.40
N ALA A 396 16.98 -40.59 -10.02
CA ALA A 396 16.83 -40.69 -11.46
C ALA A 396 15.78 -39.69 -11.94
N VAL A 397 16.22 -38.49 -12.31
CA VAL A 397 15.37 -37.41 -12.83
C VAL A 397 15.93 -36.89 -14.15
N SER A 398 15.03 -36.61 -15.10
CA SER A 398 15.38 -36.09 -16.43
C SER A 398 14.31 -35.13 -16.92
N PHE A 399 14.66 -34.16 -17.77
CA PHE A 399 13.67 -33.42 -18.55
C PHE A 399 13.24 -34.22 -19.78
N ARG A 400 11.97 -34.10 -20.15
CA ARG A 400 11.41 -34.59 -21.42
C ARG A 400 10.58 -33.47 -22.07
N GLY A 401 10.46 -33.52 -23.39
CA GLY A 401 9.76 -32.50 -24.19
C GLY A 401 10.69 -31.43 -24.77
N SER A 402 10.10 -30.44 -25.42
CA SER A 402 10.80 -29.28 -25.99
C SER A 402 10.29 -28.02 -25.30
N ALA A 403 11.20 -27.19 -24.79
CA ALA A 403 10.83 -25.95 -24.15
C ALA A 403 10.38 -24.90 -25.17
N THR A 404 9.33 -24.16 -24.84
CA THR A 404 8.94 -22.91 -25.52
C THR A 404 8.89 -21.79 -24.50
N GLY A 405 9.32 -20.58 -24.86
CA GLY A 405 9.33 -19.43 -23.98
C GLY A 405 8.39 -18.32 -24.45
N THR A 406 7.66 -17.72 -23.51
CA THR A 406 6.84 -16.52 -23.76
C THR A 406 7.18 -15.46 -22.73
N TYR A 407 7.55 -14.26 -23.18
CA TYR A 407 7.69 -13.09 -22.32
C TYR A 407 6.36 -12.73 -21.67
N ASN A 408 6.44 -12.26 -20.42
CA ASN A 408 5.29 -11.79 -19.66
C ASN A 408 4.59 -10.57 -20.31
N ASP A 409 5.31 -9.78 -21.09
CA ASP A 409 4.76 -8.68 -21.89
C ASP A 409 5.54 -8.54 -23.22
N LYS A 410 4.96 -7.89 -24.22
CA LYS A 410 5.64 -7.56 -25.49
C LYS A 410 6.45 -6.27 -25.40
N ASN A 411 6.14 -5.40 -24.44
CA ASN A 411 6.74 -4.08 -24.27
C ASN A 411 8.06 -4.16 -23.49
N VAL A 412 9.05 -3.38 -23.92
CA VAL A 412 10.44 -3.39 -23.44
C VAL A 412 10.57 -3.12 -21.94
N ALA A 413 9.79 -2.19 -21.38
CA ALA A 413 9.91 -1.83 -19.96
C ALA A 413 9.31 -2.90 -19.04
N GLU A 414 8.32 -3.65 -19.54
CA GLU A 414 7.55 -4.63 -18.78
C GLU A 414 8.04 -6.08 -18.98
N ALA A 415 8.73 -6.36 -20.10
CA ALA A 415 9.27 -7.66 -20.43
C ALA A 415 10.52 -8.00 -19.61
N THR A 416 10.31 -8.62 -18.44
CA THR A 416 11.38 -8.99 -17.48
C THR A 416 11.48 -10.50 -17.22
N THR A 417 10.42 -11.25 -17.51
CA THR A 417 10.32 -12.69 -17.23
C THR A 417 9.82 -13.45 -18.45
N VAL A 418 10.45 -14.59 -18.74
CA VAL A 418 10.00 -15.56 -19.74
C VAL A 418 9.44 -16.79 -19.03
N TYR A 419 8.19 -17.12 -19.35
CA TYR A 419 7.52 -18.34 -18.90
C TYR A 419 7.80 -19.49 -19.86
N LEU A 420 8.31 -20.59 -19.30
CA LEU A 420 8.65 -21.82 -19.99
C LEU A 420 7.47 -22.80 -19.98
N ASP A 421 7.13 -23.31 -21.16
CA ASP A 421 6.17 -24.38 -21.36
C ASP A 421 6.76 -25.55 -22.15
N GLY A 422 6.07 -26.70 -22.18
CA GLY A 422 6.45 -27.89 -22.95
C GLY A 422 7.45 -28.84 -22.27
N LEU A 423 7.98 -28.48 -21.10
CA LEU A 423 8.84 -29.34 -20.29
C LEU A 423 8.06 -30.14 -19.25
N VAL A 424 8.40 -31.43 -19.14
CA VAL A 424 7.92 -32.34 -18.09
C VAL A 424 9.08 -33.10 -17.46
N LEU A 425 8.97 -33.43 -16.17
CA LEU A 425 9.95 -34.27 -15.47
C LEU A 425 9.64 -35.75 -15.72
N GLY A 426 10.67 -36.51 -16.03
CA GLY A 426 10.64 -37.97 -16.14
C GLY A 426 11.56 -38.63 -15.12
N GLY A 427 11.37 -39.94 -14.92
CA GLY A 427 12.14 -40.74 -13.97
C GLY A 427 11.33 -41.19 -12.75
N ALA A 428 11.94 -42.03 -11.90
CA ALA A 428 11.28 -42.64 -10.76
C ALA A 428 11.02 -41.60 -9.66
N GLU A 429 11.98 -40.72 -9.39
CA GLU A 429 11.92 -39.71 -8.33
C GLU A 429 11.31 -38.38 -8.80
N ARG A 430 10.74 -38.31 -10.01
CA ARG A 430 10.19 -37.06 -10.59
C ARG A 430 9.18 -36.34 -9.69
N GLY A 431 8.43 -37.07 -8.87
CA GLY A 431 7.43 -36.51 -7.96
C GLY A 431 8.02 -35.70 -6.80
N ASN A 432 9.33 -35.84 -6.55
CA ASN A 432 10.05 -35.14 -5.50
C ASN A 432 10.59 -33.77 -5.93
N TYR A 433 10.37 -33.42 -7.20
CA TYR A 433 10.90 -32.22 -7.82
C TYR A 433 9.81 -31.44 -8.56
N SER A 434 10.00 -30.14 -8.66
CA SER A 434 9.19 -29.24 -9.48
C SER A 434 10.07 -28.56 -10.53
N ILE A 435 9.47 -28.11 -11.64
CA ILE A 435 10.19 -27.37 -12.68
C ILE A 435 10.05 -25.88 -12.39
N GLN A 436 11.18 -25.17 -12.28
CA GLN A 436 11.17 -23.72 -12.32
C GLN A 436 10.86 -23.27 -13.75
N ARG A 437 9.68 -22.65 -13.95
CA ARG A 437 9.18 -22.24 -15.26
C ARG A 437 9.44 -20.77 -15.60
N GLU A 438 10.10 -20.04 -14.72
CA GLU A 438 10.38 -18.61 -14.90
C GLU A 438 11.89 -18.42 -15.08
N VAL A 439 12.27 -17.78 -16.18
CA VAL A 439 13.65 -17.40 -16.50
C VAL A 439 13.69 -15.91 -16.78
N ALA A 440 14.73 -15.22 -16.31
CA ALA A 440 14.93 -13.81 -16.62
C ALA A 440 15.20 -13.61 -18.11
N GLY A 441 14.59 -12.58 -18.70
CA GLY A 441 14.84 -12.18 -20.08
C GLY A 441 14.35 -10.76 -20.30
N THR A 442 15.05 -10.01 -21.15
CA THR A 442 14.70 -8.63 -21.51
C THR A 442 14.46 -8.50 -23.01
N ILE A 443 13.73 -7.45 -23.41
CA ILE A 443 13.60 -7.01 -24.80
C ILE A 443 14.33 -5.68 -24.93
N SER A 444 15.20 -5.53 -25.93
CA SER A 444 15.91 -4.29 -26.22
C SER A 444 15.07 -3.40 -27.16
N PRO A 445 15.09 -2.06 -27.01
CA PRO A 445 14.35 -1.16 -27.90
C PRO A 445 14.78 -1.30 -29.37
N LYS A 446 13.85 -1.06 -30.30
CA LYS A 446 14.16 -0.99 -31.74
C LYS A 446 14.49 0.44 -32.17
N GLU A 447 15.56 0.65 -32.92
CA GLU A 447 15.96 1.98 -33.40
C GLU A 447 15.03 2.51 -34.52
N VAL A 448 14.68 3.81 -34.47
CA VAL A 448 13.87 4.52 -35.48
C VAL A 448 14.44 5.93 -35.72
N THR A 449 14.55 6.33 -36.99
CA THR A 449 15.13 7.62 -37.42
C THR A 449 14.05 8.68 -37.74
N ILE A 450 14.23 9.95 -37.34
CA ILE A 450 13.29 11.07 -37.61
C ILE A 450 13.98 12.36 -38.11
N ASP A 451 13.27 13.14 -38.97
CA ASP A 451 13.65 14.46 -39.50
C ASP A 451 12.84 15.61 -38.86
N LEU A 452 13.48 16.73 -38.51
CA LEU A 452 12.85 17.88 -37.81
C LEU A 452 13.05 19.22 -38.54
N LYS A 453 12.04 20.11 -38.51
CA LYS A 453 12.11 21.49 -39.06
C LYS A 453 12.02 22.53 -37.94
N ILE A 454 13.00 23.45 -37.87
CA ILE A 454 13.13 24.48 -36.81
C ILE A 454 12.62 25.84 -37.30
N VAL A 455 11.96 26.62 -36.44
CA VAL A 455 11.52 27.99 -36.73
C VAL A 455 12.64 29.01 -36.44
N PRO A 456 13.01 29.92 -37.38
CA PRO A 456 14.05 30.93 -37.13
C PRO A 456 13.66 31.96 -36.06
N ARG A 457 14.60 32.35 -35.19
CA ARG A 457 14.37 33.33 -34.10
C ARG A 457 15.21 34.60 -34.21
N VAL A 458 14.67 35.71 -33.70
CA VAL A 458 15.37 37.00 -33.53
C VAL A 458 15.44 37.35 -32.05
N LYS A 459 16.58 37.90 -31.58
CA LYS A 459 16.72 38.46 -30.22
C LYS A 459 17.46 39.80 -30.21
N THR A 460 17.25 40.63 -29.20
CA THR A 460 18.03 41.86 -29.00
C THR A 460 19.39 41.54 -28.35
N TYR A 461 20.43 42.29 -28.69
CA TYR A 461 21.77 42.11 -28.12
C TYR A 461 21.75 42.15 -26.59
N ASP A 462 22.22 41.07 -25.96
CA ASP A 462 22.28 40.86 -24.51
C ASP A 462 23.66 40.36 -24.04
N GLY A 463 24.64 40.29 -24.94
CA GLY A 463 25.99 39.80 -24.66
C GLY A 463 26.15 38.27 -24.64
N THR A 464 25.10 37.50 -24.96
CA THR A 464 25.13 36.02 -24.92
C THR A 464 24.82 35.38 -26.27
N THR A 465 25.22 34.12 -26.46
CA THR A 465 24.84 33.34 -27.65
C THR A 465 23.54 32.56 -27.47
N THR A 466 23.07 32.35 -26.24
CA THR A 466 21.95 31.43 -25.96
C THR A 466 20.61 31.96 -26.47
N VAL A 467 19.77 31.04 -26.96
CA VAL A 467 18.41 31.29 -27.46
C VAL A 467 17.53 30.05 -27.28
N THR A 468 16.24 30.26 -26.99
CA THR A 468 15.22 29.20 -27.01
C THR A 468 14.76 28.95 -28.43
N VAL A 469 14.60 27.69 -28.81
CA VAL A 469 14.18 27.26 -30.15
C VAL A 469 12.94 26.39 -30.09
N ASP A 470 12.07 26.57 -31.08
CA ASP A 470 10.89 25.73 -31.28
C ASP A 470 11.04 24.96 -32.59
N ALA A 471 10.76 23.66 -32.56
CA ALA A 471 10.83 22.76 -33.70
C ALA A 471 9.51 21.98 -33.87
N TYR A 472 9.18 21.68 -35.13
CA TYR A 472 7.98 20.95 -35.53
C TYR A 472 8.37 19.73 -36.37
N GLN A 473 7.65 18.62 -36.22
CA GLN A 473 7.83 17.45 -37.09
C GLN A 473 7.21 17.70 -38.47
N TRP A 474 7.89 17.27 -39.52
CA TRP A 474 7.37 17.29 -40.89
C TRP A 474 7.18 15.85 -41.37
N PHE A 475 5.94 15.41 -41.55
CA PHE A 475 5.66 14.15 -42.25
C PHE A 475 5.72 14.37 -43.76
N ASN A 476 6.86 14.08 -44.38
CA ASN A 476 6.91 13.92 -45.83
C ASN A 476 6.47 12.48 -46.13
N ASN A 477 5.16 12.26 -46.25
CA ASN A 477 4.69 11.03 -46.87
C ASN A 477 4.92 11.16 -48.38
N ALA A 478 5.94 10.48 -48.90
CA ALA A 478 6.46 10.64 -50.27
C ALA A 478 5.53 10.10 -51.37
N SER A 479 4.21 10.05 -51.15
CA SER A 479 3.26 9.45 -52.10
C SER A 479 2.10 10.35 -52.55
N GLU A 480 1.96 11.61 -52.11
CA GLU A 480 0.84 12.48 -52.54
C GLU A 480 1.28 13.96 -52.74
N PRO A 481 1.13 14.58 -53.93
CA PRO A 481 1.70 15.90 -54.24
C PRO A 481 0.98 17.16 -53.68
N TRP A 482 0.10 17.10 -52.68
CA TRP A 482 -0.72 18.28 -52.31
C TRP A 482 -1.03 18.43 -50.82
N ALA A 483 0.01 18.63 -50.00
CA ALA A 483 -0.16 19.10 -48.63
C ALA A 483 0.72 20.34 -48.34
N ASN A 484 0.44 21.44 -49.03
CA ASN A 484 0.99 22.77 -48.74
C ASN A 484 -0.04 23.63 -48.00
N TYR A 485 -0.49 23.28 -46.80
CA TYR A 485 -1.17 24.24 -45.91
C TYR A 485 -0.97 23.90 -44.43
N MET A 486 -0.42 24.86 -43.69
CA MET A 486 -0.44 24.90 -42.23
C MET A 486 -1.90 25.05 -41.76
N ALA A 487 -2.54 23.97 -41.30
CA ALA A 487 -3.75 24.02 -40.45
C ALA A 487 -4.03 22.67 -39.77
N PRO A 488 -4.59 22.65 -38.55
CA PRO A 488 -4.91 21.43 -37.83
C PRO A 488 -6.22 20.85 -38.37
N ALA A 489 -6.15 19.75 -39.11
CA ALA A 489 -7.35 19.01 -39.49
C ALA A 489 -7.03 17.51 -39.54
N SER A 490 -7.65 16.81 -38.59
CA SER A 490 -7.93 15.38 -38.56
C SER A 490 -8.10 14.75 -39.95
N PHE A 491 -7.18 13.88 -40.35
CA PHE A 491 -7.38 12.98 -41.48
C PHE A 491 -6.85 11.57 -41.25
N TYR A 492 -7.72 10.63 -41.61
CA TYR A 492 -7.60 9.18 -41.58
C TYR A 492 -6.49 8.67 -42.50
N THR A 493 -5.79 7.59 -42.10
CA THR A 493 -5.24 6.64 -43.06
C THR A 493 -5.49 5.19 -42.63
N ASN A 494 -5.75 4.39 -43.66
CA ASN A 494 -6.07 2.97 -43.67
C ASN A 494 -4.84 2.13 -43.28
N GLY A 495 -5.00 1.25 -42.29
CA GLY A 495 -4.43 -0.10 -42.30
C GLY A 495 -2.94 -0.26 -42.57
N LEU A 496 -2.07 0.31 -41.73
CA LEU A 496 -0.86 -0.32 -41.16
C LEU A 496 -0.22 0.74 -40.23
N VAL A 497 0.11 0.36 -38.99
CA VAL A 497 0.64 1.23 -37.91
C VAL A 497 -0.42 2.07 -37.18
N SER A 498 -1.19 1.45 -36.28
CA SER A 498 -2.35 2.03 -35.58
C SER A 498 -2.05 2.86 -34.31
N SER A 499 -0.83 3.35 -34.10
CA SER A 499 -0.57 4.38 -33.06
C SER A 499 0.83 4.93 -33.22
N VAL A 500 1.01 5.90 -34.12
CA VAL A 500 2.04 6.91 -33.93
C VAL A 500 1.31 8.08 -33.32
N ASP A 501 1.39 8.22 -31.99
CA ASP A 501 0.95 9.44 -31.32
C ASP A 501 1.78 10.59 -31.90
N GLN A 502 1.08 11.55 -32.51
CA GLN A 502 1.69 12.59 -33.32
C GLN A 502 2.34 13.63 -32.40
N PHE A 503 3.67 13.69 -32.40
CA PHE A 503 4.41 14.77 -31.75
C PHE A 503 4.21 16.07 -32.52
N GLN A 504 3.48 17.03 -31.95
CA GLN A 504 3.20 18.31 -32.62
C GLN A 504 4.33 19.33 -32.45
N SER A 505 5.06 19.33 -31.32
CA SER A 505 6.09 20.35 -31.07
C SER A 505 7.22 19.83 -30.18
N ALA A 506 8.40 20.40 -30.38
CA ALA A 506 9.56 20.21 -29.53
C ALA A 506 10.14 21.57 -29.16
N THR A 507 10.44 21.76 -27.88
CA THR A 507 11.09 22.96 -27.37
C THR A 507 12.52 22.63 -26.98
N GLY A 508 13.44 23.53 -27.28
CA GLY A 508 14.87 23.28 -27.09
C GLY A 508 15.66 24.53 -26.74
N THR A 509 16.94 24.32 -26.48
CA THR A 509 17.91 25.40 -26.32
C THR A 509 18.97 25.29 -27.40
N GLY A 510 19.45 26.44 -27.86
CA GLY A 510 20.55 26.52 -28.81
C GLY A 510 21.40 27.75 -28.58
N ASN A 511 22.53 27.82 -29.28
CA ASN A 511 23.46 28.94 -29.23
C ASN A 511 23.64 29.52 -30.63
N PHE A 512 23.51 30.84 -30.75
CA PHE A 512 24.01 31.58 -31.90
C PHE A 512 25.51 31.33 -32.08
N ASN A 513 25.96 31.28 -33.33
CA ASN A 513 27.37 31.15 -33.68
C ASN A 513 28.23 32.35 -33.25
N SER A 514 27.61 33.47 -32.90
CA SER A 514 28.26 34.65 -32.34
C SER A 514 27.30 35.38 -31.40
N LYS A 515 27.86 36.10 -30.43
CA LYS A 515 27.10 37.03 -29.57
C LYS A 515 26.86 38.38 -30.24
N ASP A 516 27.63 38.72 -31.28
CA ASP A 516 27.65 40.05 -31.90
C ASP A 516 26.65 40.15 -33.08
N VAL A 517 25.99 41.30 -33.19
CA VAL A 517 24.91 41.57 -34.16
C VAL A 517 25.34 41.34 -35.60
N ALA A 518 26.58 41.68 -35.95
CA ALA A 518 27.08 41.59 -37.32
C ALA A 518 27.31 40.14 -37.78
N THR A 519 27.57 39.21 -36.85
CA THR A 519 28.06 37.85 -37.16
C THR A 519 27.12 36.75 -36.68
N ALA A 520 26.12 37.05 -35.85
CA ALA A 520 25.13 36.10 -35.38
C ALA A 520 24.11 35.75 -36.49
N ASN A 521 24.34 34.64 -37.19
CA ASN A 521 23.53 34.19 -38.33
C ASN A 521 23.23 32.67 -38.39
N GLN A 522 23.71 31.90 -37.42
CA GLN A 522 23.42 30.45 -37.30
C GLN A 522 23.12 30.08 -35.85
N ILE A 523 22.32 29.05 -35.63
CA ILE A 523 22.03 28.48 -34.31
C ILE A 523 22.48 27.01 -34.29
N THR A 524 23.24 26.62 -33.27
CA THR A 524 23.56 25.22 -32.96
C THR A 524 22.67 24.75 -31.81
N LEU A 525 21.96 23.64 -31.99
CA LEU A 525 21.14 23.04 -30.94
C LEU A 525 22.00 22.38 -29.85
N THR A 526 21.65 22.61 -28.59
CA THR A 526 22.29 21.95 -27.44
C THR A 526 21.37 20.94 -26.76
N SER A 527 20.05 21.13 -26.84
CA SER A 527 19.07 20.15 -26.36
C SER A 527 17.72 20.35 -27.05
N ILE A 528 16.96 19.26 -27.18
CA ILE A 528 15.59 19.26 -27.68
C ILE A 528 14.74 18.33 -26.83
N ALA A 529 13.58 18.80 -26.37
CA ALA A 529 12.59 18.02 -25.64
C ALA A 529 11.32 17.93 -26.48
N PHE A 530 10.84 16.72 -26.72
CA PHE A 530 9.60 16.48 -27.46
C PHE A 530 8.41 16.57 -26.51
N ASN A 531 7.41 17.39 -26.86
CA ASN A 531 6.21 17.57 -26.05
C ASN A 531 5.07 16.70 -26.60
N ASN A 532 4.54 15.79 -25.78
CA ASN A 532 3.33 15.01 -26.08
C ASN A 532 2.07 15.82 -25.73
N TYR A 533 1.04 15.78 -26.60
CA TYR A 533 -0.16 16.60 -26.44
C TYR A 533 -1.23 16.00 -25.51
N ASP A 534 -1.13 14.75 -25.11
CA ASP A 534 -2.15 14.09 -24.33
C ASP A 534 -1.79 14.06 -22.84
N GLY A 535 -2.36 15.01 -22.08
CA GLY A 535 -2.41 15.02 -20.62
C GLY A 535 -3.20 13.85 -20.01
N ASN A 536 -3.15 12.66 -20.62
CA ASN A 536 -3.72 11.42 -20.14
C ASN A 536 -2.57 10.47 -19.77
N ALA A 537 -2.35 10.27 -18.47
CA ALA A 537 -1.26 9.48 -17.90
C ALA A 537 -1.35 7.95 -18.15
N GLY A 538 -1.95 7.51 -19.26
CA GLY A 538 -2.29 6.11 -19.52
C GLY A 538 -1.75 5.49 -20.81
N ARG A 539 -0.96 6.21 -21.62
CA ARG A 539 -0.46 5.69 -22.91
C ARG A 539 0.95 6.12 -23.27
N MET A 540 1.85 6.20 -22.29
CA MET A 540 3.27 6.43 -22.56
C MET A 540 4.00 5.12 -22.87
N ALA A 541 4.16 4.75 -24.15
CA ALA A 541 5.03 3.62 -24.52
C ALA A 541 5.72 3.77 -25.88
N TYR A 542 5.96 4.99 -26.36
CA TYR A 542 6.84 5.17 -27.53
C TYR A 542 8.31 5.39 -27.15
N GLY A 543 8.60 5.85 -25.92
CA GLY A 543 9.98 6.04 -25.44
C GLY A 543 10.70 4.77 -24.97
N SER A 544 9.97 3.72 -24.59
CA SER A 544 10.56 2.49 -24.04
C SER A 544 10.77 1.41 -25.11
N ASN A 545 9.84 1.28 -26.05
CA ASN A 545 9.84 0.22 -27.06
C ASN A 545 10.72 0.54 -28.28
N TYR A 546 10.83 1.83 -28.59
CA TYR A 546 11.63 2.35 -29.70
C TYR A 546 12.61 3.39 -29.19
N HIS A 547 13.85 3.32 -29.67
CA HIS A 547 14.85 4.36 -29.44
C HIS A 547 14.87 5.28 -30.66
N LEU A 548 14.42 6.52 -30.49
CA LEU A 548 14.44 7.54 -31.54
C LEU A 548 15.86 8.12 -31.66
N ILE A 549 16.46 7.99 -32.83
CA ILE A 549 17.78 8.56 -33.14
C ILE A 549 17.66 9.63 -34.24
N PRO A 550 18.31 10.80 -34.10
CA PRO A 550 18.40 11.77 -35.18
C PRO A 550 19.12 11.15 -36.38
N GLY A 551 18.59 11.36 -37.59
CA GLY A 551 19.25 10.86 -38.80
C GLY A 551 20.64 11.47 -39.00
N PRO A 552 21.57 10.75 -39.65
CA PRO A 552 22.86 11.31 -40.04
C PRO A 552 22.64 12.45 -41.04
N GLY A 553 22.84 13.70 -40.60
CA GLY A 553 22.64 14.91 -41.41
C GLY A 553 21.95 16.10 -40.72
N THR A 554 21.56 15.99 -39.45
CA THR A 554 20.80 17.03 -38.72
C THR A 554 21.64 18.16 -38.11
N THR A 555 22.89 18.32 -38.54
CA THR A 555 23.76 19.43 -38.11
C THR A 555 24.22 20.20 -39.35
N TYR A 556 24.38 21.53 -39.21
CA TYR A 556 24.81 22.51 -40.22
C TYR A 556 23.71 23.16 -41.09
N PHE A 557 23.30 24.38 -40.71
CA PHE A 557 22.84 25.37 -41.69
C PHE A 557 24.08 25.94 -42.42
N ASN A 558 24.37 25.47 -43.63
CA ASN A 558 25.18 26.23 -44.58
C ASN A 558 24.26 26.82 -45.66
N ALA A 559 24.20 28.15 -45.72
CA ALA A 559 23.43 28.87 -46.73
C ALA A 559 24.10 28.73 -48.11
N THR A 560 23.69 27.77 -48.95
CA THR A 560 23.97 27.81 -50.39
C THR A 560 22.89 27.17 -51.29
N GLY A 561 21.69 26.88 -50.78
CA GLY A 561 20.58 26.35 -51.59
C GLY A 561 19.33 27.21 -51.49
N VAL A 562 19.03 27.96 -52.53
CA VAL A 562 17.79 28.76 -52.65
C VAL A 562 16.57 27.84 -52.56
N GLN A 563 15.79 27.97 -51.49
CA GLN A 563 14.36 27.61 -51.52
C GLN A 563 13.53 28.89 -51.45
N THR A 564 12.70 29.06 -52.47
CA THR A 564 11.77 30.16 -52.68
C THR A 564 10.63 30.09 -51.67
N GLY A 565 10.84 30.76 -50.54
CA GLY A 565 9.86 31.02 -49.49
C GLY A 565 10.63 31.63 -48.33
N VAL A 566 10.35 32.89 -48.00
CA VAL A 566 11.15 33.76 -47.11
C VAL A 566 11.44 33.07 -45.77
N GLN A 567 12.55 32.34 -45.68
CA GLN A 567 13.16 31.95 -44.41
C GLN A 567 14.02 33.12 -43.95
N THR A 568 13.55 33.83 -42.94
CA THR A 568 14.36 34.83 -42.25
C THR A 568 15.50 34.11 -41.55
N VAL A 569 16.75 34.43 -41.89
CA VAL A 569 17.93 33.91 -41.20
C VAL A 569 17.85 34.34 -39.72
N PRO A 570 18.13 33.46 -38.74
CA PRO A 570 18.13 33.86 -37.34
C PRO A 570 19.15 34.99 -37.13
N LYS A 571 18.81 36.02 -36.34
CA LYS A 571 19.65 37.23 -36.20
C LYS A 571 19.53 37.87 -34.82
N ILE A 572 20.59 38.56 -34.38
CA ILE A 572 20.58 39.46 -33.22
C ILE A 572 20.39 40.92 -33.69
N THR A 573 19.52 41.71 -33.03
CA THR A 573 19.30 43.14 -33.34
C THR A 573 20.05 44.07 -32.37
N PRO A 574 20.54 45.25 -32.81
CA PRO A 574 21.21 46.22 -31.94
C PRO A 574 20.36 46.63 -30.73
N LYS A 575 21.02 46.88 -29.59
CA LYS A 575 20.37 47.42 -28.39
C LYS A 575 20.39 48.95 -28.38
N ALA A 576 19.25 49.57 -28.09
CA ALA A 576 19.15 51.02 -28.02
C ALA A 576 19.87 51.60 -26.78
N LEU A 577 20.59 52.71 -26.97
CA LEU A 577 21.29 53.47 -25.93
C LEU A 577 20.59 54.80 -25.62
N THR A 578 20.83 55.33 -24.42
CA THR A 578 20.43 56.68 -24.01
C THR A 578 21.67 57.54 -23.73
N ALA A 579 21.64 58.83 -24.08
CA ALA A 579 22.74 59.77 -23.85
C ALA A 579 22.24 61.15 -23.38
N SER A 580 23.05 61.86 -22.59
CA SER A 580 22.88 63.28 -22.26
C SER A 580 23.77 64.16 -23.14
N VAL A 581 23.42 65.44 -23.28
CA VAL A 581 24.20 66.43 -24.04
C VAL A 581 24.48 67.69 -23.22
N ALA A 582 25.67 68.27 -23.38
CA ALA A 582 26.04 69.60 -22.90
C ALA A 582 26.57 70.48 -24.04
N ALA A 583 26.42 71.81 -23.92
CA ALA A 583 26.92 72.81 -24.88
C ALA A 583 27.38 74.09 -24.16
N SER A 584 28.33 74.83 -24.75
CA SER A 584 28.89 76.07 -24.16
C SER A 584 28.32 77.34 -24.80
N ASN A 585 28.28 78.44 -24.02
CA ASN A 585 27.95 79.77 -24.52
C ASN A 585 29.03 80.30 -25.48
N LYS A 586 28.68 81.21 -26.40
CA LYS A 586 29.61 81.85 -27.34
C LYS A 586 29.31 83.34 -27.55
N VAL A 587 30.28 84.11 -28.03
CA VAL A 587 30.04 85.49 -28.51
C VAL A 587 29.47 85.44 -29.93
N TYR A 588 28.63 86.42 -30.29
CA TYR A 588 28.04 86.51 -31.60
C TYR A 588 29.10 86.60 -32.73
N VAL A 589 29.00 85.67 -33.68
CA VAL A 589 29.89 85.54 -34.86
C VAL A 589 29.09 85.20 -36.14
N GLY A 590 27.76 85.36 -36.13
CA GLY A 590 26.91 85.08 -37.29
C GLY A 590 26.68 83.60 -37.64
N SER A 591 26.88 82.64 -36.71
CA SER A 591 26.76 81.20 -36.98
C SER A 591 26.00 80.43 -35.88
N THR A 592 25.13 79.49 -36.29
CA THR A 592 24.38 78.58 -35.41
C THR A 592 25.19 77.36 -34.95
N VAL A 593 26.40 77.14 -35.45
CA VAL A 593 27.18 75.94 -35.11
C VAL A 593 27.52 75.91 -33.61
N ALA A 594 27.28 74.74 -33.00
CA ALA A 594 27.62 74.42 -31.61
C ALA A 594 28.46 73.13 -31.55
N ALA A 595 29.30 73.02 -30.53
CA ALA A 595 30.06 71.80 -30.24
C ALA A 595 29.38 71.03 -29.09
N PRO A 596 28.65 69.94 -29.35
CA PRO A 596 28.00 69.16 -28.31
C PRO A 596 28.99 68.24 -27.61
N ILE A 597 28.79 68.01 -26.32
CA ILE A 597 29.44 66.92 -25.57
C ILE A 597 28.36 65.88 -25.29
N LEU A 598 28.48 64.70 -25.90
CA LEU A 598 27.55 63.57 -25.71
C LEU A 598 28.12 62.57 -24.69
N THR A 599 27.31 62.22 -23.69
CA THR A 599 27.67 61.22 -22.67
C THR A 599 26.63 60.11 -22.65
N ILE A 600 27.02 58.86 -22.88
CA ILE A 600 26.11 57.71 -22.81
C ILE A 600 25.69 57.52 -21.34
N THR A 601 24.40 57.52 -21.06
CA THR A 601 23.83 57.46 -19.70
C THR A 601 23.18 56.12 -19.38
N GLY A 602 22.94 55.26 -20.38
CA GLY A 602 22.28 53.97 -20.16
C GLY A 602 22.13 53.10 -21.41
N GLY A 603 21.75 51.84 -21.20
CA GLY A 603 21.48 50.85 -22.25
C GLY A 603 22.62 49.86 -22.53
N LEU A 604 23.83 50.11 -22.03
CA LEU A 604 24.98 49.21 -22.18
C LEU A 604 24.73 47.86 -21.50
N VAL A 605 25.33 46.79 -22.03
CA VAL A 605 25.29 45.44 -21.45
C VAL A 605 26.53 45.23 -20.59
N GLY A 606 26.31 44.85 -19.33
CA GLY A 606 27.40 44.55 -18.39
C GLY A 606 28.33 45.75 -18.18
N THR A 607 29.62 45.52 -18.32
CA THR A 607 30.66 46.54 -18.13
C THR A 607 31.07 47.24 -19.43
N GLU A 608 30.48 46.89 -20.58
CA GLU A 608 30.87 47.43 -21.89
C GLU A 608 30.86 48.97 -21.92
N THR A 609 31.79 49.57 -22.65
CA THR A 609 31.91 51.02 -22.86
C THR A 609 31.84 51.33 -24.35
N LEU A 610 31.34 52.53 -24.68
CA LEU A 610 31.35 53.12 -26.02
C LEU A 610 31.55 54.63 -25.87
N SER A 611 32.05 55.29 -26.91
CA SER A 611 32.05 56.76 -26.98
C SER A 611 31.06 57.26 -28.03
N ALA A 612 30.37 58.36 -27.72
CA ALA A 612 29.43 59.01 -28.62
C ALA A 612 29.96 60.38 -29.05
N SER A 613 29.88 60.67 -30.35
CA SER A 613 30.17 61.98 -30.93
C SER A 613 29.04 62.42 -31.85
N GLY A 614 29.00 63.69 -32.22
CA GLY A 614 27.93 64.24 -33.04
C GLY A 614 28.09 65.71 -33.38
N THR A 615 27.21 66.21 -34.23
CA THR A 615 27.13 67.63 -34.61
C THR A 615 25.91 68.27 -33.99
N ALA A 616 25.98 69.54 -33.56
CA ALA A 616 24.83 70.27 -33.02
C ALA A 616 24.76 71.73 -33.49
N THR A 617 23.57 72.31 -33.38
CA THR A 617 23.30 73.70 -33.77
C THR A 617 22.43 74.40 -32.72
N PHE A 618 22.70 75.68 -32.47
CA PHE A 618 21.78 76.60 -31.82
C PHE A 618 20.50 76.76 -32.65
N ASN A 619 19.40 77.00 -31.98
CA ASN A 619 18.09 77.28 -32.57
C ASN A 619 18.05 78.62 -33.35
N SER A 620 18.99 79.53 -33.09
CA SER A 620 19.14 80.79 -33.83
C SER A 620 20.60 81.26 -33.84
N LYS A 621 20.96 82.09 -34.83
CA LYS A 621 22.26 82.79 -34.85
C LYS A 621 22.23 84.04 -33.96
N ASP A 622 21.04 84.58 -33.68
CA ASP A 622 20.85 85.89 -33.07
C ASP A 622 20.83 85.81 -31.54
N VAL A 623 21.49 86.77 -30.90
CA VAL A 623 21.68 86.87 -29.44
C VAL A 623 20.37 86.75 -28.67
N ALA A 624 19.33 87.43 -29.13
CA ALA A 624 18.04 87.47 -28.43
C ALA A 624 17.28 86.14 -28.42
N THR A 625 17.57 85.24 -29.38
CA THR A 625 16.79 84.02 -29.60
C THR A 625 17.59 82.73 -29.50
N ALA A 626 18.93 82.80 -29.48
CA ALA A 626 19.80 81.65 -29.31
C ALA A 626 19.82 81.17 -27.84
N ASN A 627 19.03 80.14 -27.53
CA ASN A 627 18.88 79.58 -26.18
C ASN A 627 18.86 78.05 -26.09
N LEU A 628 18.85 77.33 -27.23
CA LEU A 628 18.77 75.87 -27.27
C LEU A 628 19.69 75.28 -28.34
N VAL A 629 20.48 74.28 -27.97
CA VAL A 629 21.35 73.51 -28.86
C VAL A 629 20.73 72.12 -29.09
N THR A 630 20.60 71.69 -30.34
CA THR A 630 20.06 70.37 -30.73
C THR A 630 21.10 69.53 -31.46
N VAL A 631 21.25 68.26 -31.06
CA VAL A 631 22.14 67.27 -31.70
C VAL A 631 21.49 66.72 -32.97
N ASN A 632 22.12 66.96 -34.11
CA ASN A 632 21.58 66.62 -35.44
C ASN A 632 22.02 65.21 -35.91
N SER A 633 23.18 64.75 -35.45
CA SER A 633 23.73 63.44 -35.81
C SER A 633 24.49 62.85 -34.63
N THR A 634 24.53 61.52 -34.57
CA THR A 634 25.25 60.74 -33.57
C THR A 634 26.13 59.70 -34.26
N THR A 635 27.30 59.44 -33.70
CA THR A 635 28.20 58.37 -34.13
C THR A 635 28.72 57.67 -32.89
N LEU A 636 28.65 56.34 -32.88
CA LEU A 636 29.21 55.50 -31.82
C LEU A 636 30.55 54.95 -32.28
N ALA A 637 31.50 54.91 -31.38
CA ALA A 637 32.76 54.19 -31.57
C ALA A 637 32.92 53.10 -30.50
N ASP A 638 33.61 52.03 -30.87
CA ASP A 638 33.90 50.89 -30.01
C ASP A 638 34.63 51.35 -28.73
N GLY A 639 34.26 50.78 -27.59
CA GLY A 639 35.01 51.00 -26.35
C GLY A 639 36.15 50.01 -26.15
N SER A 640 37.08 50.38 -25.28
CA SER A 640 38.30 49.64 -25.01
C SER A 640 38.11 48.32 -24.26
N ASN A 641 36.90 48.01 -23.79
CA ASN A 641 36.59 46.81 -23.01
C ASN A 641 35.58 45.86 -23.69
N GLY A 642 35.53 45.89 -25.02
CA GLY A 642 34.78 44.92 -25.83
C GLY A 642 33.36 45.31 -26.21
N GLY A 643 32.94 46.56 -25.92
CA GLY A 643 31.68 47.11 -26.43
C GLY A 643 31.81 47.54 -27.88
N LEU A 644 31.25 46.76 -28.81
CA LEU A 644 31.25 47.08 -30.25
C LEU A 644 30.07 48.00 -30.62
N ALA A 645 30.34 49.09 -31.34
CA ALA A 645 29.34 50.04 -31.84
C ALA A 645 28.26 49.35 -32.68
N GLY A 646 28.61 48.33 -33.46
CA GLY A 646 27.65 47.55 -34.27
C GLY A 646 26.59 46.80 -33.46
N ASN A 647 26.80 46.59 -32.15
CA ASN A 647 25.84 45.93 -31.27
C ASN A 647 24.81 46.90 -30.67
N TYR A 648 24.97 48.21 -30.90
CA TYR A 648 24.18 49.25 -30.28
C TYR A 648 23.65 50.27 -31.28
N SER A 649 22.65 51.04 -30.87
CA SER A 649 22.13 52.17 -31.65
C SER A 649 21.84 53.36 -30.74
N LEU A 650 22.30 54.56 -31.12
CA LEU A 650 22.02 55.80 -30.40
C LEU A 650 21.34 56.80 -31.35
N ALA A 651 20.10 57.19 -31.03
CA ALA A 651 19.33 58.15 -31.82
C ALA A 651 19.83 59.60 -31.61
N SER A 652 19.70 60.46 -32.62
CA SER A 652 19.90 61.92 -32.52
C SER A 652 18.68 62.65 -31.91
N GLY A 653 18.79 63.96 -31.68
CA GLY A 653 17.70 64.81 -31.16
C GLY A 653 17.83 65.26 -29.70
N GLN A 654 18.97 64.99 -29.04
CA GLN A 654 19.22 65.45 -27.67
C GLN A 654 19.39 66.98 -27.65
N THR A 655 18.95 67.65 -26.58
CA THR A 655 18.99 69.11 -26.46
C THR A 655 19.70 69.60 -25.20
N ALA A 656 20.41 70.74 -25.30
CA ALA A 656 21.10 71.42 -24.18
C ALA A 656 20.83 72.93 -24.21
N ALA A 657 20.80 73.57 -23.05
CA ALA A 657 20.72 75.03 -22.94
C ALA A 657 22.11 75.68 -23.08
N ALA A 658 22.23 76.71 -23.92
CA ALA A 658 23.39 77.58 -24.06
C ALA A 658 22.95 78.90 -24.72
N SER A 659 23.70 79.99 -24.55
CA SER A 659 23.36 81.30 -25.11
C SER A 659 24.46 81.95 -25.95
N ILE A 660 24.07 82.93 -26.78
CA ILE A 660 24.99 83.78 -27.54
C ILE A 660 24.98 85.19 -26.94
N THR A 661 26.14 85.80 -26.67
CA THR A 661 26.25 87.18 -26.13
C THR A 661 26.57 88.22 -27.22
N PRO A 662 26.14 89.50 -27.08
CA PRO A 662 26.43 90.56 -28.06
C PRO A 662 27.92 90.77 -28.32
N ALA A 663 28.26 91.16 -29.55
CA ALA A 663 29.59 91.64 -29.93
C ALA A 663 29.69 93.19 -29.77
N ASN A 664 30.89 93.75 -29.66
CA ASN A 664 31.06 95.20 -29.72
C ASN A 664 31.08 95.68 -31.19
N ILE A 665 30.46 96.82 -31.47
CA ILE A 665 30.54 97.51 -32.78
C ILE A 665 31.30 98.83 -32.63
N THR A 666 32.30 99.01 -33.49
CA THR A 666 33.16 100.20 -33.49
C THR A 666 32.46 101.35 -34.23
N LEU A 667 32.42 102.53 -33.61
CA LEU A 667 31.98 103.76 -34.26
C LEU A 667 33.13 104.37 -35.08
N THR A 668 32.81 104.81 -36.29
CA THR A 668 33.70 105.55 -37.20
C THR A 668 33.03 106.88 -37.57
N GLY A 669 33.79 107.86 -38.05
CA GLY A 669 33.27 109.16 -38.51
C GLY A 669 32.91 110.17 -37.40
N LEU A 670 32.93 109.75 -36.13
CA LEU A 670 32.89 110.65 -34.97
C LEU A 670 34.28 110.89 -34.41
N THR A 671 34.53 112.12 -33.99
CA THR A 671 35.71 112.49 -33.20
C THR A 671 35.24 113.20 -31.95
N ALA A 672 35.61 112.67 -30.78
CA ALA A 672 35.55 113.43 -29.55
C ALA A 672 36.76 114.37 -29.53
N SER A 673 36.50 115.68 -29.47
CA SER A 673 37.57 116.68 -29.52
C SER A 673 38.24 116.84 -28.18
N ASN A 674 39.55 117.03 -28.22
CA ASN A 674 40.29 117.50 -27.06
C ASN A 674 39.79 118.90 -26.66
N LYS A 675 39.75 119.18 -25.36
CA LYS A 675 39.39 120.52 -24.84
C LYS A 675 40.42 121.01 -23.83
N THR A 676 40.53 122.32 -23.69
CA THR A 676 41.17 122.92 -22.52
C THR A 676 40.22 122.90 -21.32
N TYR A 677 40.75 122.82 -20.12
CA TYR A 677 39.97 122.78 -18.89
C TYR A 677 39.09 124.02 -18.75
N ASP A 678 37.78 123.81 -18.69
CA ASP A 678 36.75 124.85 -18.53
C ASP A 678 35.87 124.63 -17.29
N GLY A 679 36.15 123.57 -16.52
CA GLY A 679 35.40 123.18 -15.33
C GLY A 679 34.24 122.18 -15.56
N GLY A 680 33.94 121.75 -16.78
CA GLY A 680 32.84 120.82 -17.10
C GLY A 680 33.26 119.49 -17.75
N THR A 681 32.39 118.46 -17.67
CA THR A 681 32.61 117.12 -18.27
C THR A 681 32.11 116.99 -19.71
N THR A 682 31.42 118.00 -20.24
CA THR A 682 30.89 117.98 -21.60
C THR A 682 32.02 117.82 -22.61
N ALA A 683 31.94 116.78 -23.44
CA ALA A 683 32.84 116.54 -24.54
C ALA A 683 32.19 117.02 -25.85
N THR A 684 32.92 117.82 -26.61
CA THR A 684 32.46 118.19 -27.95
C THR A 684 32.72 117.02 -28.88
N VAL A 685 31.64 116.35 -29.30
CA VAL A 685 31.71 115.29 -30.31
C VAL A 685 31.30 115.89 -31.65
N THR A 686 32.16 115.76 -32.64
CA THR A 686 31.91 116.26 -34.00
C THR A 686 31.97 115.14 -35.02
N GLY A 687 31.39 115.39 -36.19
CA GLY A 687 31.27 114.42 -37.28
C GLY A 687 29.92 113.71 -37.31
N THR A 688 29.84 112.64 -38.09
CA THR A 688 28.61 111.84 -38.27
C THR A 688 28.95 110.37 -38.02
N ALA A 689 28.17 109.71 -37.16
CA ALA A 689 28.41 108.33 -36.78
C ALA A 689 28.20 107.37 -37.96
N ALA A 690 29.15 106.47 -38.15
CA ALA A 690 29.03 105.32 -39.02
C ALA A 690 29.50 104.06 -38.28
N VAL A 691 28.92 102.91 -38.62
CA VAL A 691 29.28 101.59 -38.06
C VAL A 691 29.64 100.63 -39.18
N THR A 692 30.51 99.65 -38.89
CA THR A 692 30.77 98.51 -39.77
C THR A 692 30.44 97.23 -39.01
N ALA A 693 29.36 96.55 -39.40
CA ALA A 693 28.95 95.27 -38.83
C ALA A 693 29.72 94.09 -39.45
N LEU A 694 29.53 92.88 -38.92
CA LEU A 694 30.05 91.66 -39.55
C LEU A 694 29.44 91.52 -40.96
N ALA A 695 30.18 90.89 -41.87
CA ALA A 695 29.73 90.73 -43.25
C ALA A 695 28.38 89.98 -43.30
N GLY A 696 27.38 90.58 -43.93
CA GLY A 696 26.02 90.04 -44.03
C GLY A 696 25.03 90.60 -43.01
N ASP A 697 25.51 91.27 -41.96
CA ASP A 697 24.64 91.86 -40.93
C ASP A 697 24.16 93.25 -41.33
N SER A 698 22.89 93.53 -41.06
CA SER A 698 22.25 94.81 -41.31
C SER A 698 22.19 95.63 -40.00
N VAL A 699 23.19 96.48 -39.80
CA VAL A 699 23.25 97.43 -38.67
C VAL A 699 23.55 98.83 -39.19
N SER A 700 22.71 99.79 -38.80
CA SER A 700 22.89 101.22 -39.02
C SER A 700 22.89 101.97 -37.69
N VAL A 701 23.44 103.17 -37.68
CA VAL A 701 23.46 104.05 -36.51
C VAL A 701 22.80 105.38 -36.86
N SER A 702 21.96 105.89 -35.97
CA SER A 702 21.27 107.17 -36.14
C SER A 702 21.20 107.94 -34.82
N GLY A 703 20.79 109.20 -34.89
CA GLY A 703 20.75 110.12 -33.75
C GLY A 703 21.92 111.10 -33.75
N THR A 704 21.94 111.98 -32.76
CA THR A 704 22.98 112.99 -32.62
C THR A 704 23.85 112.61 -31.43
N ALA A 705 25.13 112.32 -31.70
CA ALA A 705 26.06 111.94 -30.65
C ALA A 705 26.28 113.10 -29.67
N SER A 706 26.03 112.83 -28.39
CA SER A 706 26.49 113.66 -27.29
C SER A 706 27.52 112.89 -26.48
N GLY A 707 28.67 113.50 -26.25
CA GLY A 707 29.75 112.93 -25.48
C GLY A 707 29.87 113.60 -24.11
N ALA A 708 30.11 112.79 -23.10
CA ALA A 708 30.62 113.27 -21.82
C ALA A 708 31.89 112.52 -21.48
N PHE A 709 32.91 113.26 -21.06
CA PHE A 709 34.03 112.66 -20.35
C PHE A 709 33.51 112.08 -19.03
N ALA A 710 34.16 111.02 -18.55
CA ALA A 710 33.84 110.44 -17.27
C ALA A 710 33.98 111.44 -16.10
N ASP A 711 34.90 112.41 -16.20
CA ASP A 711 35.15 113.46 -15.19
C ASP A 711 35.81 114.71 -15.82
N LYS A 712 35.83 115.84 -15.08
CA LYS A 712 36.27 117.16 -15.58
C LYS A 712 37.79 117.36 -15.55
N ASN A 713 38.55 116.40 -15.02
CA ASN A 713 39.97 116.59 -14.76
C ASN A 713 40.80 116.41 -16.03
N VAL A 714 41.88 117.18 -16.13
CA VAL A 714 42.88 117.10 -17.20
C VAL A 714 43.43 115.66 -17.31
N GLY A 715 43.60 115.16 -18.54
CA GLY A 715 44.16 113.85 -18.83
C GLY A 715 44.06 113.50 -20.31
N THR A 716 44.89 112.57 -20.78
CA THR A 716 44.89 112.08 -22.17
C THR A 716 44.08 110.80 -22.35
N ALA A 717 43.57 110.54 -23.55
CA ALA A 717 42.77 109.40 -24.00
C ALA A 717 41.62 109.00 -23.07
N LYS A 718 41.00 110.00 -22.42
CA LYS A 718 39.88 109.77 -21.51
C LYS A 718 38.68 109.25 -22.29
N ALA A 719 38.02 108.22 -21.75
CA ALA A 719 36.80 107.68 -22.33
C ALA A 719 35.72 108.76 -22.42
N VAL A 720 35.16 108.89 -23.61
CA VAL A 720 34.02 109.73 -23.94
C VAL A 720 32.86 108.79 -24.19
N ASN A 721 31.98 108.69 -23.19
CA ASN A 721 30.80 107.86 -23.30
C ASN A 721 29.83 108.52 -24.27
N ILE A 722 29.50 107.79 -25.34
CA ILE A 722 28.63 108.28 -26.39
C ILE A 722 27.19 107.93 -26.03
N SER A 723 26.38 108.98 -25.92
CA SER A 723 24.94 108.91 -25.74
C SER A 723 24.23 109.57 -26.93
N GLY A 724 22.92 109.34 -27.06
CA GLY A 724 22.13 109.91 -28.14
C GLY A 724 22.25 109.20 -29.50
N LEU A 725 23.02 108.10 -29.58
CA LEU A 725 23.04 107.21 -30.73
C LEU A 725 22.20 105.96 -30.48
N SER A 726 21.47 105.54 -31.50
CA SER A 726 20.69 104.29 -31.52
C SER A 726 21.16 103.40 -32.68
N LEU A 727 21.49 102.15 -32.38
CA LEU A 727 21.67 101.12 -33.40
C LEU A 727 20.30 100.65 -33.90
N SER A 728 20.15 100.50 -35.20
CA SER A 728 18.94 100.01 -35.85
C SER A 728 19.27 99.03 -36.98
N GLY A 729 18.29 98.28 -37.44
CA GLY A 729 18.48 97.18 -38.39
C GLY A 729 18.28 95.81 -37.73
N ALA A 730 18.07 94.79 -38.55
CA ALA A 730 17.66 93.46 -38.08
C ALA A 730 18.65 92.84 -37.09
N ASP A 731 19.95 93.07 -37.30
CA ASP A 731 21.01 92.46 -36.48
C ASP A 731 21.52 93.42 -35.39
N ALA A 732 20.91 94.60 -35.20
CA ALA A 732 21.41 95.61 -34.27
C ALA A 732 21.48 95.12 -32.81
N SER A 733 20.54 94.27 -32.40
CA SER A 733 20.51 93.68 -31.04
C SER A 733 21.67 92.70 -30.77
N ASN A 734 22.37 92.26 -31.82
CA ASN A 734 23.56 91.42 -31.70
C ASN A 734 24.83 92.23 -31.34
N TYR A 735 24.72 93.56 -31.26
CA TYR A 735 25.85 94.47 -31.05
C TYR A 735 25.66 95.46 -29.90
N THR A 736 26.78 95.99 -29.38
CA THR A 736 26.84 97.10 -28.41
C THR A 736 27.86 98.17 -28.84
N ILE A 737 27.56 99.45 -28.64
CA ILE A 737 28.45 100.56 -29.02
C ILE A 737 29.65 100.68 -28.06
N ALA A 738 30.87 100.77 -28.61
CA ALA A 738 32.07 101.10 -27.85
C ALA A 738 32.24 102.62 -27.63
N PRO A 739 32.76 103.09 -26.47
CA PRO A 739 33.04 104.51 -26.21
C PRO A 739 34.17 105.07 -27.09
N LEU A 740 34.18 106.39 -27.32
CA LEU A 740 35.31 107.11 -27.96
C LEU A 740 36.33 107.56 -26.90
N THR A 741 37.42 108.22 -27.32
CA THR A 741 38.43 108.78 -26.41
C THR A 741 38.88 110.18 -26.85
N ALA A 742 39.16 111.08 -25.89
CA ALA A 742 39.73 112.42 -26.12
C ALA A 742 40.51 112.94 -24.89
N ASP A 743 41.21 114.07 -25.02
CA ASP A 743 42.03 114.66 -23.96
C ASP A 743 41.38 115.93 -23.35
N ILE A 744 41.62 116.17 -22.06
CA ILE A 744 41.39 117.48 -21.41
C ILE A 744 42.77 118.07 -21.06
N ALA A 745 43.13 119.25 -21.57
CA ALA A 745 44.41 119.94 -21.37
C ALA A 745 44.34 121.10 -20.34
N GLN A 746 45.46 121.48 -19.72
CA GLN A 746 45.54 122.57 -18.71
C GLN A 746 45.42 123.99 -19.30
N LEU A 747 45.06 125.00 -18.46
CA LEU A 747 45.01 126.41 -18.84
C LEU A 747 46.44 127.05 -18.92
N PRO A 748 46.73 127.98 -19.86
CA PRO A 748 48.05 128.63 -19.98
C PRO A 748 48.42 129.56 -18.81
N SER A 749 49.72 129.73 -18.54
CA SER A 749 50.27 130.62 -17.51
C SER A 749 49.93 132.10 -17.76
N VAL A 750 49.47 132.81 -16.74
CA VAL A 750 49.21 134.25 -16.78
C VAL A 750 50.12 134.91 -15.75
N SER A 751 50.78 136.02 -16.11
CA SER A 751 51.58 136.83 -15.18
C SER A 751 50.65 137.78 -14.42
N TRP A 752 50.51 137.63 -13.10
CA TRP A 752 49.57 138.41 -12.29
C TRP A 752 50.30 139.44 -11.43
N THR A 753 50.02 140.72 -11.65
CA THR A 753 50.32 141.78 -10.68
C THR A 753 49.06 142.02 -9.85
N GLY A 754 49.09 141.62 -8.58
CA GLY A 754 48.01 141.87 -7.62
C GLY A 754 48.00 143.33 -7.15
N GLY A 755 46.80 143.89 -6.98
CA GLY A 755 46.59 145.05 -6.11
C GLY A 755 46.62 144.60 -4.65
N SER A 756 47.20 145.41 -3.77
CA SER A 756 47.67 145.03 -2.43
C SER A 756 46.61 144.56 -1.40
N THR A 757 45.34 144.32 -1.75
CA THR A 757 44.33 143.75 -0.82
C THR A 757 43.16 143.02 -1.56
N GLY A 758 43.10 141.67 -1.54
CA GLY A 758 41.98 140.80 -2.02
C GLY A 758 42.23 139.27 -1.89
N ASN A 759 41.21 138.42 -1.65
CA ASN A 759 41.38 136.98 -1.34
C ASN A 759 41.40 136.07 -2.59
N TRP A 760 42.41 135.20 -2.71
CA TRP A 760 42.71 134.41 -3.92
C TRP A 760 41.71 133.30 -4.23
N SER A 761 40.92 132.86 -3.25
CA SER A 761 39.93 131.80 -3.48
C SER A 761 38.70 132.26 -4.27
N ASP A 762 38.46 133.56 -4.37
CA ASP A 762 37.27 134.10 -5.01
C ASP A 762 37.45 134.18 -6.53
N SER A 763 36.61 133.46 -7.28
CA SER A 763 36.56 133.47 -8.73
C SER A 763 36.48 134.88 -9.32
N ALA A 764 35.80 135.81 -8.64
CA ALA A 764 35.64 137.19 -9.09
C ALA A 764 36.95 137.97 -9.12
N ASN A 765 37.95 137.53 -8.36
CA ASN A 765 39.29 138.13 -8.35
C ASN A 765 40.19 137.59 -9.47
N TRP A 766 39.68 136.67 -10.31
CA TRP A 766 40.40 136.14 -11.45
C TRP A 766 39.79 136.62 -12.77
N ALA A 767 40.61 137.23 -13.62
CA ALA A 767 40.36 137.31 -15.06
C ALA A 767 39.86 135.95 -15.60
N GLY A 768 38.60 135.93 -16.07
CA GLY A 768 37.91 134.73 -16.55
C GLY A 768 36.95 134.07 -15.57
N GLY A 769 36.91 134.48 -14.28
CA GLY A 769 35.96 133.95 -13.31
C GLY A 769 36.24 132.51 -12.85
N ILE A 770 37.46 131.99 -13.04
CA ILE A 770 37.83 130.61 -12.73
C ILE A 770 38.94 130.60 -11.67
N THR A 771 38.68 130.01 -10.50
CA THR A 771 39.67 129.90 -9.42
C THR A 771 40.75 128.86 -9.80
N PRO A 772 42.04 129.23 -9.90
CA PRO A 772 43.12 128.31 -10.21
C PRO A 772 43.47 127.41 -9.02
N ASN A 773 43.80 126.15 -9.31
CA ASN A 773 44.51 125.24 -8.40
C ASN A 773 45.58 124.45 -9.19
N LEU A 774 46.50 123.78 -8.48
CA LEU A 774 47.63 123.05 -9.09
C LEU A 774 47.23 121.95 -10.09
N ALA A 775 45.98 121.47 -10.11
CA ALA A 775 45.53 120.48 -11.08
C ALA A 775 45.22 121.08 -12.46
N ASN A 776 44.93 122.38 -12.50
CA ASN A 776 44.28 123.01 -13.65
C ASN A 776 45.12 124.14 -14.31
N VAL A 777 46.22 124.57 -13.69
CA VAL A 777 47.14 125.61 -14.22
C VAL A 777 48.62 125.22 -14.04
N ALA A 778 49.46 125.60 -15.02
CA ALA A 778 50.85 125.15 -15.11
C ALA A 778 51.87 125.95 -14.26
N ALA A 779 51.68 127.26 -14.04
CA ALA A 779 52.57 128.09 -13.22
C ALA A 779 51.89 129.39 -12.73
N VAL A 780 52.27 129.88 -11.55
CA VAL A 780 51.82 131.15 -10.94
C VAL A 780 53.05 131.98 -10.58
N VAL A 781 53.12 133.24 -11.02
CA VAL A 781 54.21 134.17 -10.68
C VAL A 781 53.69 135.23 -9.72
N ILE A 782 54.34 135.41 -8.57
CA ILE A 782 54.03 136.44 -7.57
C ILE A 782 55.26 137.36 -7.47
N PRO A 783 55.17 138.66 -7.80
CA PRO A 783 56.29 139.58 -7.62
C PRO A 783 56.50 139.88 -6.12
N ALA A 784 57.75 140.16 -5.75
CA ALA A 784 58.15 140.48 -4.38
C ALA A 784 57.47 141.75 -3.82
#